data_AF-A0A2J0HNW9-F1
#
_entry.id   AF-A0A2J0HNW9-F1
#
_cell.length_a   1.000
_cell.length_b   1.000
_cell.length_c   1.000
_cell.angle_alpha   90.00
_cell.angle_beta   90.00
_cell.angle_gamma   90.00
#
_symmetry.space_group_name_H-M   'P 1'
#
loop_
_entity.id
_entity.type
_entity.pdbx_description
1 polymer ?
#
loop_
_entity_poly.entity_id
_entity_poly.type
_entity_poly.pdbx_seq_one_letter_code
_entity_poly.pdbx_strand_id
1 'polypeptide(L)'
;MSNPWERQKTSHDEKLKTQETVIDMNHAWSLEERQNERNLAIFKEVDTNINHEITTGFNAERNLPTTKKVKGGDLVEIYGKKYLILGFTHSSEEIEGVYRIKDVAHTKEVSEKEALEIAGRKEKLDEVSKFSNLFSDYFKLRDERYNAKADKKEELGKIITEIQNKIDASFLLRLEEIQGSILSPSEKRNLVGLFHSYNQQYLYKKDPYDYLKNKNRARAVELVSSLITDGADTMREEEKERLNEMDLKASRDKNLNSNEIWKLAYLKKKDERIEKLLMLKNWQELNYAPFDPQLEIRKIRHFREDEMASLSPNERLTIEKERLTNYKKNLLEQKNKIAEIQADIEKSIRLNPDVDAIELMDNIYLKASGAKMTEYQVEAFRKGIGEYIKKHQAVENNRKEHPDDKMLFTACFGRTPKGDVEIIKGPMTLYFRCHDLEDYTLIHEHKFNQSDKVTDIDKNRANLSAGVSIKSCNIDNLQDCIIAENSLGRPFRKDVYIHEEQHKIKKLFKDQMMRQNLMNAMEKSPIDERTKIVDDYLRAKRENFENRAKDEILAYFKDGTDLGELKKIMLKTKEQGGLYDYYGEWYNKEGVNERKNLIKEGANDFFVNSQFLKVFRNEYSRNIINPAIESMWYLKNHGWKTEKILNLMINEPLAKWPKLVKRIEEGNKIKTFNDLRKEESSSESVTVDEKNKKGSIKINEAQEKVDDKKLKEVRQRLQQL
;
A
#
# COMPACT_ATOMS: atom_id res chain seq x y z
N MET A 1 -33.89 41.24 -45.28
CA MET A 1 -33.34 40.42 -44.17
C MET A 1 -32.22 39.57 -44.72
N SER A 2 -30.92 39.78 -44.55
CA SER A 2 -30.05 40.91 -44.22
C SER A 2 -28.64 40.34 -44.53
N ASN A 3 -27.93 40.96 -45.47
CA ASN A 3 -26.68 40.49 -46.09
C ASN A 3 -25.44 41.01 -45.28
N PRO A 4 -24.17 40.79 -45.68
CA PRO A 4 -23.14 40.27 -44.78
C PRO A 4 -21.88 41.17 -44.76
N TRP A 5 -20.78 40.68 -44.17
CA TRP A 5 -19.37 41.04 -44.44
C TRP A 5 -18.96 42.53 -44.64
N GLU A 6 -18.22 43.00 -43.63
CA GLU A 6 -16.89 43.61 -43.74
C GLU A 6 -16.68 45.12 -44.03
N ARG A 7 -15.77 45.68 -43.21
CA ARG A 7 -14.97 46.92 -43.34
C ARG A 7 -15.58 48.25 -42.87
N GLN A 8 -15.10 48.70 -41.71
CA GLN A 8 -14.20 49.86 -41.64
C GLN A 8 -13.46 49.93 -40.29
N LYS A 9 -12.12 49.81 -40.35
CA LYS A 9 -11.19 50.33 -39.34
C LYS A 9 -11.06 51.84 -39.59
N THR A 10 -11.13 52.67 -38.54
CA THR A 10 -10.09 53.63 -38.09
C THR A 10 -10.67 54.76 -37.23
N SER A 11 -9.86 55.17 -36.24
CA SER A 11 -9.95 56.38 -35.40
C SER A 11 -10.86 56.33 -34.17
N HIS A 12 -10.26 56.00 -33.02
CA HIS A 12 -10.28 56.88 -31.84
C HIS A 12 -9.27 56.35 -30.82
N ASP A 13 -8.00 56.66 -31.09
CA ASP A 13 -7.01 56.84 -30.04
C ASP A 13 -7.17 58.25 -29.47
N GLU A 14 -6.79 58.38 -28.20
CA GLU A 14 -6.67 59.59 -27.37
C GLU A 14 -7.85 60.00 -26.49
N LYS A 15 -7.52 60.00 -25.18
CA LYS A 15 -8.18 60.63 -24.03
C LYS A 15 -9.18 59.76 -23.26
N LEU A 16 -8.64 58.91 -22.40
CA LEU A 16 -8.99 58.93 -20.98
C LEU A 16 -7.76 58.53 -20.15
N LYS A 17 -7.10 59.56 -19.63
CA LYS A 17 -5.96 59.51 -18.72
C LYS A 17 -6.43 59.09 -17.32
N THR A 18 -5.88 57.97 -16.85
CA THR A 18 -5.26 57.77 -15.53
C THR A 18 -6.01 58.30 -14.29
N GLN A 19 -6.77 57.42 -13.66
CA GLN A 19 -6.80 57.25 -12.20
C GLN A 19 -6.76 55.75 -11.90
N GLU A 20 -5.59 55.15 -12.06
CA GLU A 20 -5.31 53.84 -11.48
C GLU A 20 -4.80 54.06 -10.05
N THR A 21 -5.64 53.68 -9.10
CA THR A 21 -5.28 53.48 -7.70
C THR A 21 -4.26 52.34 -7.66
N VAL A 22 -2.97 52.70 -7.60
CA VAL A 22 -1.91 51.77 -7.20
C VAL A 22 -2.16 51.41 -5.74
N ILE A 23 -2.89 50.32 -5.50
CA ILE A 23 -2.88 49.64 -4.23
C ILE A 23 -1.66 48.72 -4.25
N ASP A 24 -0.67 49.14 -3.48
CA ASP A 24 0.62 48.51 -3.27
C ASP A 24 0.46 47.07 -2.74
N MET A 25 0.52 46.09 -3.65
CA MET A 25 0.48 44.66 -3.34
C MET A 25 1.74 44.15 -2.62
N ASN A 26 2.76 44.98 -2.39
CA ASN A 26 3.93 44.60 -1.61
C ASN A 26 3.75 44.72 -0.09
N HIS A 27 2.61 45.23 0.39
CA HIS A 27 2.43 45.47 1.83
C HIS A 27 1.68 44.34 2.58
N ALA A 28 1.05 43.40 1.87
CA ALA A 28 0.26 42.30 2.48
C ALA A 28 1.07 41.03 2.81
N TRP A 29 2.33 40.92 2.35
CA TRP A 29 3.22 39.79 2.69
C TRP A 29 4.09 40.04 3.93
N SER A 30 4.04 41.22 4.55
CA SER A 30 5.00 41.59 5.61
C SER A 30 4.49 41.54 7.05
N LEU A 31 3.33 40.95 7.32
CA LEU A 31 2.84 40.76 8.70
C LEU A 31 3.03 39.32 9.19
N GLU A 32 2.75 38.33 8.36
CA GLU A 32 2.96 36.91 8.70
C GLU A 32 4.44 36.53 8.65
N GLU A 33 5.22 37.09 7.71
CA GLU A 33 6.68 36.97 7.69
C GLU A 33 7.34 37.73 8.85
N ARG A 34 6.85 38.91 9.24
CA ARG A 34 7.35 39.62 10.44
C ARG A 34 6.89 38.99 11.75
N GLN A 35 5.74 38.32 11.76
CA GLN A 35 5.30 37.49 12.89
C GLN A 35 6.16 36.22 12.98
N ASN A 36 6.53 35.60 11.84
CA ASN A 36 7.44 34.47 11.76
C ASN A 36 8.90 34.84 12.08
N GLU A 37 9.37 36.02 11.67
CA GLU A 37 10.68 36.58 12.06
C GLU A 37 10.72 37.00 13.53
N ARG A 38 9.60 37.48 14.10
CA ARG A 38 9.48 37.73 15.56
C ARG A 38 9.26 36.45 16.38
N ASN A 39 8.72 35.40 15.79
CA ASN A 39 8.53 34.08 16.40
C ASN A 39 9.71 33.13 16.16
N LEU A 40 10.69 33.51 15.33
CA LEU A 40 12.06 33.00 15.32
C LEU A 40 12.77 33.45 16.62
N ALA A 41 12.20 33.04 17.76
CA ALA A 41 12.97 32.86 18.98
C ALA A 41 14.17 32.00 18.60
N ILE A 42 15.38 32.52 18.81
CA ILE A 42 16.67 31.99 18.37
C ILE A 42 16.69 30.46 18.52
N PHE A 43 16.34 29.74 17.45
CA PHE A 43 16.47 28.29 17.40
C PHE A 43 17.96 28.03 17.24
N LYS A 44 18.56 27.41 18.24
CA LYS A 44 19.95 26.97 18.14
C LYS A 44 19.96 25.49 17.82
N GLU A 45 20.59 25.18 16.71
CA GLU A 45 21.04 23.83 16.43
C GLU A 45 22.24 23.55 17.35
N VAL A 46 22.11 22.51 18.15
CA VAL A 46 23.20 22.04 19.02
C VAL A 46 23.63 20.69 18.48
N ASP A 47 24.91 20.60 18.12
CA ASP A 47 25.53 19.34 17.69
C ASP A 47 25.37 18.28 18.78
N THR A 48 24.88 17.11 18.39
CA THR A 48 24.80 15.95 19.27
C THR A 48 25.60 14.79 18.71
N ASN A 49 26.17 13.98 19.60
CA ASN A 49 26.77 12.73 19.18
C ASN A 49 25.68 11.72 18.78
N ILE A 50 26.06 10.74 17.96
CA ILE A 50 25.26 9.53 17.69
C ILE A 50 24.80 8.98 19.06
N ASN A 51 23.48 8.92 19.29
CA ASN A 51 22.78 8.57 20.55
C ASN A 51 22.10 9.72 21.33
N HIS A 52 21.90 10.90 20.74
CA HIS A 52 21.23 12.06 21.36
C HIS A 52 21.93 12.53 22.66
N GLU A 53 23.26 12.57 22.65
CA GLU A 53 24.05 13.14 23.75
C GLU A 53 24.45 14.58 23.43
N ILE A 54 24.07 15.52 24.31
CA ILE A 54 24.42 16.94 24.23
C ILE A 54 25.56 17.23 25.19
N THR A 55 26.58 17.97 24.71
CA THR A 55 27.61 18.56 25.57
C THR A 55 26.99 19.69 26.40
N THR A 56 26.93 19.51 27.70
CA THR A 56 26.33 20.45 28.66
C THR A 56 27.35 21.39 29.30
N GLY A 57 28.64 21.04 29.23
CA GLY A 57 29.71 21.80 29.83
C GLY A 57 31.07 21.13 29.67
N PHE A 58 32.05 21.60 30.44
CA PHE A 58 33.42 21.11 30.42
C PHE A 58 33.88 20.80 31.84
N ASN A 59 34.34 19.57 32.09
CA ASN A 59 34.92 19.20 33.37
C ASN A 59 36.40 19.60 33.39
N ALA A 60 36.73 20.67 34.11
CA ALA A 60 38.08 21.23 34.16
C ALA A 60 39.13 20.27 34.73
N GLU A 61 38.77 19.38 35.66
CA GLU A 61 39.70 18.42 36.27
C GLU A 61 40.09 17.30 35.31
N ARG A 62 39.16 16.88 34.44
CA ARG A 62 39.36 15.78 33.49
C ARG A 62 39.70 16.23 32.09
N ASN A 63 39.62 17.54 31.82
CA ASN A 63 39.78 18.13 30.49
C ASN A 63 38.88 17.44 29.43
N LEU A 64 37.66 17.06 29.82
CA LEU A 64 36.71 16.34 28.98
C LEU A 64 35.34 17.05 28.99
N PRO A 65 34.63 17.08 27.84
CA PRO A 65 33.25 17.57 27.79
C PRO A 65 32.33 16.69 28.64
N THR A 66 31.41 17.32 29.37
CA THR A 66 30.34 16.59 30.08
C THR A 66 29.15 16.44 29.14
N THR A 67 28.83 15.20 28.77
CA THR A 67 27.66 14.90 27.94
C THR A 67 26.46 14.46 28.79
N LYS A 68 25.26 14.75 28.31
CA LYS A 68 24.00 14.26 28.88
C LYS A 68 23.13 13.71 27.76
N LYS A 69 22.60 12.50 27.96
CA LYS A 69 21.61 11.92 27.06
C LYS A 69 20.27 12.64 27.23
N VAL A 70 19.69 13.07 26.12
CA VAL A 70 18.48 13.91 26.11
C VAL A 70 17.42 13.38 25.16
N LYS A 71 16.18 13.80 25.36
CA LYS A 71 15.03 13.55 24.48
C LYS A 71 14.30 14.87 24.22
N GLY A 72 13.43 14.90 23.20
CA GLY A 72 12.51 16.02 23.03
C GLY A 72 11.70 16.26 24.32
N GLY A 73 11.46 17.51 24.67
CA GLY A 73 10.83 17.93 25.94
C GLY A 73 11.82 18.13 27.11
N ASP A 74 13.07 17.68 27.00
CA ASP A 74 14.04 17.87 28.07
C ASP A 74 14.53 19.32 28.18
N LEU A 75 14.77 19.75 29.42
CA LEU A 75 15.53 20.96 29.72
C LEU A 75 17.01 20.61 29.91
N VAL A 76 17.86 21.34 29.20
CA VAL A 76 19.31 21.26 29.35
C VAL A 76 19.88 22.63 29.65
N GLU A 77 20.93 22.66 30.45
CA GLU A 77 21.72 23.87 30.65
C GLU A 77 23.00 23.75 29.83
N ILE A 78 23.24 24.73 28.96
CA ILE A 78 24.40 24.79 28.08
C ILE A 78 25.02 26.17 28.26
N TYR A 79 26.23 26.21 28.82
CA TYR A 79 26.96 27.45 29.12
C TYR A 79 26.15 28.47 29.95
N GLY A 80 25.46 28.01 30.98
CA GLY A 80 24.69 28.88 31.90
C GLY A 80 23.34 29.36 31.35
N LYS A 81 22.92 28.89 30.17
CA LYS A 81 21.60 29.17 29.58
C LYS A 81 20.78 27.89 29.52
N LYS A 82 19.49 28.00 29.82
CA LYS A 82 18.55 26.86 29.76
C LYS A 82 17.92 26.78 28.38
N TYR A 83 17.88 25.56 27.84
CA TYR A 83 17.30 25.26 26.54
C TYR A 83 16.30 24.12 26.66
N LEU A 84 15.17 24.25 25.97
CA LEU A 84 14.21 23.17 25.73
C LEU A 84 14.59 22.43 24.46
N ILE A 85 14.74 21.11 24.53
CA ILE A 85 14.93 20.26 23.35
C ILE A 85 13.59 20.07 22.65
N LEU A 86 13.47 20.48 21.40
CA LEU A 86 12.23 20.36 20.61
C LEU A 86 12.17 19.04 19.84
N GLY A 87 13.32 18.54 19.41
CA GLY A 87 13.43 17.32 18.62
C GLY A 87 14.83 17.19 18.01
N PHE A 88 14.99 16.18 17.15
CA PHE A 88 16.25 15.89 16.47
C PHE A 88 16.01 15.78 14.97
N THR A 89 16.96 16.24 14.17
CA THR A 89 17.05 15.90 12.74
C THR A 89 18.38 15.22 12.45
N HIS A 90 18.40 14.42 11.38
CA HIS A 90 19.63 13.85 10.87
C HIS A 90 20.19 14.81 9.82
N SER A 91 21.38 15.35 10.06
CA SER A 91 22.15 16.06 9.05
C SER A 91 23.27 15.16 8.54
N SER A 92 23.57 15.25 7.25
CA SER A 92 24.75 14.62 6.68
C SER A 92 25.76 15.70 6.33
N GLU A 93 26.96 15.59 6.88
CA GLU A 93 28.07 16.48 6.55
C GLU A 93 29.17 15.68 5.84
N GLU A 94 29.66 16.19 4.72
CA GLU A 94 30.79 15.60 4.01
C GLU A 94 32.09 16.17 4.59
N ILE A 95 32.86 15.33 5.29
CA ILE A 95 34.17 15.68 5.83
C ILE A 95 35.19 14.79 5.13
N GLU A 96 36.09 15.41 4.35
CA GLU A 96 37.16 14.72 3.62
C GLU A 96 36.65 13.62 2.66
N GLY A 97 35.50 13.85 2.01
CA GLY A 97 34.90 12.89 1.07
C GLY A 97 34.12 11.75 1.73
N VAL A 98 33.94 11.79 3.06
CA VAL A 98 33.13 10.83 3.81
C VAL A 98 31.89 11.52 4.36
N TYR A 99 30.71 11.03 3.98
CA TYR A 99 29.43 11.48 4.54
C TYR A 99 29.27 10.94 5.97
N ARG A 100 29.24 11.83 6.96
CA ARG A 100 28.91 11.50 8.35
C ARG A 100 27.49 11.94 8.67
N ILE A 101 26.67 11.01 9.16
CA ILE A 101 25.35 11.33 9.70
C ILE A 101 25.56 11.83 11.14
N LYS A 102 25.09 13.04 11.44
CA LYS A 102 25.05 13.61 12.77
C LYS A 102 23.59 13.86 13.17
N ASP A 103 23.30 13.69 14.45
CA ASP A 103 22.02 14.07 15.02
C ASP A 103 22.14 15.54 15.48
N VAL A 104 21.27 16.41 14.98
CA VAL A 104 21.20 17.82 15.36
C VAL A 104 20.00 18.01 16.28
N ALA A 105 20.24 18.47 17.50
CA ALA A 105 19.15 18.82 18.42
C ALA A 105 18.64 20.22 18.09
N HIS A 106 17.34 20.33 17.83
CA HIS A 106 16.67 21.63 17.74
C HIS A 106 16.34 22.10 19.14
N THR A 107 16.89 23.25 19.53
CA THR A 107 16.71 23.79 20.87
C THR A 107 16.09 25.18 20.84
N LYS A 108 15.31 25.49 21.88
CA LYS A 108 14.77 26.84 22.14
C LYS A 108 15.34 27.32 23.47
N GLU A 109 16.04 28.46 23.45
CA GLU A 109 16.44 29.13 24.70
C GLU A 109 15.17 29.52 25.49
N VAL A 110 15.13 29.18 26.77
CA VAL A 110 13.99 29.45 27.66
C VAL A 110 14.45 30.25 28.87
N SER A 111 13.59 31.16 29.31
CA SER A 111 13.81 31.89 30.56
C SER A 111 13.77 30.94 31.76
N GLU A 112 14.33 31.37 32.89
CA GLU A 112 14.31 30.56 34.12
C GLU A 112 12.88 30.28 34.61
N LYS A 113 11.97 31.25 34.42
CA LYS A 113 10.54 31.07 34.71
C LYS A 113 9.92 30.01 33.81
N GLU A 114 10.13 30.08 32.49
CA GLU A 114 9.63 29.07 31.55
C GLU A 114 10.23 27.68 31.86
N ALA A 115 11.51 27.61 32.23
CA ALA A 115 12.15 26.35 32.61
C ALA A 115 11.51 25.73 33.87
N LEU A 116 11.20 26.55 34.89
CA LEU A 116 10.47 26.08 36.08
C LEU A 116 9.06 25.59 35.73
N GLU A 117 8.35 26.31 34.86
CA GLU A 117 7.03 25.90 34.38
C GLU A 117 7.07 24.57 33.60
N ILE A 118 8.04 24.41 32.70
CA ILE A 118 8.25 23.17 31.93
C ILE A 118 8.60 22.01 32.86
N ALA A 119 9.50 22.22 33.83
CA ALA A 119 9.88 21.19 34.80
C ALA A 119 8.67 20.74 35.64
N GLY A 120 7.86 21.68 36.14
CA GLY A 120 6.65 21.37 36.90
C GLY A 120 5.59 20.65 36.06
N ARG A 121 5.48 20.96 34.76
CA ARG A 121 4.58 20.23 33.83
C ARG A 121 5.06 18.81 33.56
N LYS A 122 6.38 18.59 33.46
CA LYS A 122 6.96 17.26 33.26
C LYS A 122 6.72 16.33 34.45
N GLU A 123 6.88 16.85 35.67
CA GLU A 123 6.56 16.10 36.89
C GLU A 123 5.09 15.64 36.90
N LYS A 124 4.18 16.53 36.53
CA LYS A 124 2.75 16.21 36.41
C LYS A 124 2.46 15.20 35.30
N LEU A 125 3.17 15.27 34.17
CA LEU A 125 3.06 14.29 33.09
C LEU A 125 3.56 12.90 33.51
N ASP A 126 4.62 12.84 34.31
CA ASP A 126 5.08 11.59 34.94
C ASP A 126 4.02 11.04 35.91
N GLU A 127 3.28 11.90 36.60
CA GLU A 127 2.11 11.47 37.38
C GLU A 127 0.95 10.95 36.52
N VAL A 128 0.66 11.59 35.38
CA VAL A 128 -0.32 11.08 34.40
C VAL A 128 0.09 9.68 33.94
N SER A 129 1.39 9.43 33.76
CA SER A 129 1.91 8.11 33.37
C SER A 129 1.66 7.02 34.42
N LYS A 130 1.56 7.37 35.71
CA LYS A 130 1.25 6.42 36.80
C LYS A 130 -0.18 5.86 36.70
N PHE A 131 -1.09 6.52 35.97
CA PHE A 131 -2.45 6.00 35.74
C PHE A 131 -2.45 4.73 34.89
N SER A 132 -1.38 4.43 34.14
CA SER A 132 -1.26 3.17 33.40
C SER A 132 -1.50 1.96 34.29
N ASN A 133 -0.97 1.97 35.52
CA ASN A 133 -1.15 0.90 36.49
C ASN A 133 -2.61 0.82 36.96
N LEU A 134 -3.24 1.97 37.24
CA LEU A 134 -4.66 2.01 37.65
C LEU A 134 -5.59 1.51 36.54
N PHE A 135 -5.32 1.85 35.28
CA PHE A 135 -6.05 1.31 34.13
C PHE A 135 -5.85 -0.20 34.00
N SER A 136 -4.61 -0.68 34.16
CA SER A 136 -4.30 -2.12 34.12
C SER A 136 -5.06 -2.89 35.20
N ASP A 137 -5.04 -2.39 36.44
CA ASP A 137 -5.77 -2.97 37.57
C ASP A 137 -7.28 -2.96 37.32
N TYR A 138 -7.82 -1.85 36.81
CA TYR A 138 -9.22 -1.74 36.43
C TYR A 138 -9.63 -2.82 35.42
N PHE A 139 -8.89 -2.97 34.32
CA PHE A 139 -9.22 -3.95 33.28
C PHE A 139 -9.09 -5.39 33.79
N LYS A 140 -8.04 -5.70 34.56
CA LYS A 140 -7.87 -7.01 35.17
C LYS A 140 -9.04 -7.37 36.09
N LEU A 141 -9.41 -6.47 37.00
CA LEU A 141 -10.53 -6.68 37.93
C LEU A 141 -11.87 -6.81 37.19
N ARG A 142 -12.05 -6.07 36.09
CA ARG A 142 -13.24 -6.18 35.24
C ARG A 142 -13.35 -7.56 34.59
N ASP A 143 -12.26 -8.07 34.03
CA ASP A 143 -12.23 -9.38 33.38
C ASP A 143 -12.41 -10.49 34.43
N GLU A 144 -11.83 -10.33 35.63
CA GLU A 144 -12.10 -11.19 36.78
C GLU A 144 -13.58 -11.16 37.19
N ARG A 145 -14.19 -9.97 37.24
CA ARG A 145 -15.62 -9.81 37.58
C ARG A 145 -16.52 -10.50 36.57
N TYR A 146 -16.21 -10.40 35.27
CA TYR A 146 -16.99 -11.07 34.23
C TYR A 146 -17.10 -12.58 34.48
N ASN A 147 -15.98 -13.19 34.88
CA ASN A 147 -15.83 -14.63 35.13
C ASN A 147 -16.22 -15.08 36.56
N ALA A 148 -16.46 -14.15 37.48
CA ALA A 148 -16.72 -14.46 38.89
C ALA A 148 -18.16 -14.96 39.16
N LYS A 149 -18.34 -15.65 40.30
CA LYS A 149 -19.65 -16.00 40.87
C LYS A 149 -20.39 -14.74 41.38
N ALA A 150 -21.69 -14.85 41.61
CA ALA A 150 -22.57 -13.71 41.90
C ALA A 150 -22.15 -12.89 43.13
N ASP A 151 -21.73 -13.56 44.19
CA ASP A 151 -21.21 -12.98 45.44
C ASP A 151 -19.93 -12.17 45.19
N LYS A 152 -18.94 -12.77 44.52
CA LYS A 152 -17.67 -12.10 44.18
C LYS A 152 -17.86 -11.00 43.13
N LYS A 153 -18.90 -11.09 42.29
CA LYS A 153 -19.26 -10.07 41.28
C LYS A 153 -19.67 -8.73 41.89
N GLU A 154 -20.32 -8.75 43.04
CA GLU A 154 -20.73 -7.53 43.75
C GLU A 154 -19.51 -6.86 44.40
N GLU A 155 -18.68 -7.64 45.11
CA GLU A 155 -17.45 -7.16 45.74
C GLU A 155 -16.50 -6.52 44.71
N LEU A 156 -16.20 -7.24 43.62
CA LEU A 156 -15.40 -6.72 42.52
C LEU A 156 -16.05 -5.48 41.88
N GLY A 157 -17.39 -5.41 41.84
CA GLY A 157 -18.10 -4.23 41.36
C GLY A 157 -17.83 -2.97 42.18
N LYS A 158 -17.76 -3.10 43.51
CA LYS A 158 -17.42 -1.98 44.42
C LYS A 158 -15.97 -1.52 44.22
N ILE A 159 -15.02 -2.46 44.14
CA ILE A 159 -13.60 -2.16 43.92
C ILE A 159 -13.39 -1.47 42.56
N ILE A 160 -13.99 -1.99 41.50
CA ILE A 160 -13.93 -1.39 40.16
C ILE A 160 -14.48 0.04 40.18
N THR A 161 -15.59 0.27 40.89
CA THR A 161 -16.19 1.61 41.02
C THR A 161 -15.28 2.58 41.78
N GLU A 162 -14.60 2.12 42.83
CA GLU A 162 -13.64 2.95 43.57
C GLU A 162 -12.44 3.34 42.70
N ILE A 163 -11.87 2.37 41.95
CA ILE A 163 -10.77 2.63 41.01
C ILE A 163 -11.22 3.58 39.90
N GLN A 164 -12.42 3.37 39.34
CA GLN A 164 -13.03 4.25 38.34
C GLN A 164 -13.13 5.69 38.88
N ASN A 165 -13.66 5.88 40.09
CA ASN A 165 -13.79 7.20 40.69
C ASN A 165 -12.43 7.87 40.93
N LYS A 166 -11.42 7.10 41.35
CA LYS A 166 -10.03 7.59 41.50
C LYS A 166 -9.44 8.03 40.15
N ILE A 167 -9.67 7.25 39.10
CA ILE A 167 -9.27 7.58 37.73
C ILE A 167 -9.98 8.86 37.28
N ASP A 168 -11.31 8.91 37.35
CA ASP A 168 -12.09 10.05 36.87
C ASP A 168 -11.76 11.36 37.60
N ALA A 169 -11.59 11.31 38.93
CA ALA A 169 -11.27 12.48 39.75
C ALA A 169 -9.85 13.01 39.50
N SER A 170 -8.90 12.11 39.23
CA SER A 170 -7.48 12.47 39.26
C SER A 170 -6.89 12.58 37.85
N PHE A 171 -7.33 11.77 36.89
CA PHE A 171 -6.81 11.76 35.53
C PHE A 171 -7.16 13.06 34.80
N LEU A 172 -8.42 13.49 34.86
CA LEU A 172 -8.87 14.74 34.25
C LEU A 172 -8.18 15.96 34.82
N LEU A 173 -8.12 16.05 36.15
CA LEU A 173 -7.45 17.15 36.84
C LEU A 173 -5.97 17.25 36.41
N ARG A 174 -5.28 16.11 36.33
CA ARG A 174 -3.89 16.09 35.87
C ARG A 174 -3.74 16.44 34.38
N LEU A 175 -4.68 16.03 33.52
CA LEU A 175 -4.71 16.44 32.11
C LEU A 175 -4.89 17.95 31.96
N GLU A 176 -5.76 18.57 32.76
CA GLU A 176 -5.96 20.02 32.77
C GLU A 176 -4.71 20.76 33.24
N GLU A 177 -4.04 20.24 34.26
CA GLU A 177 -2.81 20.85 34.78
C GLU A 177 -1.62 20.84 33.81
N ILE A 178 -1.60 19.90 32.85
CA ILE A 178 -0.58 19.84 31.80
C ILE A 178 -1.03 20.51 30.50
N GLN A 179 -2.27 21.02 30.42
CA GLN A 179 -2.80 21.67 29.22
C GLN A 179 -1.87 22.82 28.76
N GLY A 180 -1.59 22.87 27.45
CA GLY A 180 -0.67 23.86 26.85
C GLY A 180 0.82 23.51 27.02
N SER A 181 1.15 22.31 27.50
CA SER A 181 2.51 21.76 27.42
C SER A 181 2.83 21.33 25.99
N ILE A 182 4.06 21.61 25.55
CA ILE A 182 4.63 21.04 24.33
C ILE A 182 5.12 19.64 24.72
N LEU A 183 4.50 18.62 24.14
CA LEU A 183 4.83 17.23 24.44
C LEU A 183 5.78 16.67 23.37
N SER A 184 6.74 15.85 23.79
CA SER A 184 7.54 15.06 22.86
C SER A 184 6.66 14.01 22.13
N PRO A 185 7.08 13.52 20.95
CA PRO A 185 6.34 12.46 20.26
C PRO A 185 6.11 11.19 21.10
N SER A 186 7.04 10.83 22.00
CA SER A 186 6.84 9.71 22.95
C SER A 186 5.78 10.02 24.00
N GLU A 187 5.77 11.24 24.55
CA GLU A 187 4.80 11.65 25.56
C GLU A 187 3.39 11.77 24.97
N LYS A 188 3.26 12.32 23.77
CA LYS A 188 1.99 12.35 23.01
C LYS A 188 1.44 10.93 22.83
N ARG A 189 2.29 9.97 22.48
CA ARG A 189 1.90 8.56 22.32
C ARG A 189 1.46 7.92 23.65
N ASN A 190 2.19 8.15 24.74
CA ASN A 190 1.80 7.65 26.06
C ASN A 190 0.45 8.22 26.49
N LEU A 191 0.24 9.53 26.29
CA LEU A 191 -1.01 10.21 26.60
C LEU A 191 -2.20 9.63 25.83
N VAL A 192 -2.01 9.37 24.53
CA VAL A 192 -3.01 8.69 23.70
C VAL A 192 -3.36 7.31 24.25
N GLY A 193 -2.38 6.51 24.65
CA GLY A 193 -2.60 5.17 25.21
C GLY A 193 -3.40 5.21 26.51
N LEU A 194 -3.09 6.17 27.40
CA LEU A 194 -3.84 6.40 28.63
C LEU A 194 -5.26 6.89 28.35
N PHE A 195 -5.42 7.81 27.41
CA PHE A 195 -6.72 8.32 27.01
C PHE A 195 -7.60 7.25 26.37
N HIS A 196 -7.00 6.36 25.58
CA HIS A 196 -7.69 5.21 25.05
C HIS A 196 -8.21 4.30 26.16
N SER A 197 -7.36 4.01 27.14
CA SER A 197 -7.71 3.22 28.33
C SER A 197 -8.85 3.88 29.11
N TYR A 198 -8.82 5.20 29.28
CA TYR A 198 -9.89 5.99 29.87
C TYR A 198 -11.22 5.87 29.09
N ASN A 199 -11.18 6.03 27.76
CA ASN A 199 -12.37 5.94 26.91
C ASN A 199 -13.02 4.55 26.91
N GLN A 200 -12.22 3.49 26.89
CA GLN A 200 -12.67 2.10 26.94
C GLN A 200 -13.58 1.85 28.14
N GLN A 201 -13.41 2.55 29.25
CA GLN A 201 -14.26 2.40 30.43
C GLN A 201 -15.71 2.84 30.17
N TYR A 202 -15.91 3.83 29.28
CA TYR A 202 -17.21 4.43 29.00
C TYR A 202 -17.99 3.70 27.90
N LEU A 203 -17.32 3.06 26.95
CA LEU A 203 -17.96 2.36 25.82
C LEU A 203 -18.74 1.09 26.24
N TYR A 204 -18.52 0.55 27.45
CA TYR A 204 -19.16 -0.67 27.93
C TYR A 204 -20.34 -0.43 28.90
N LYS A 205 -20.70 0.83 29.20
CA LYS A 205 -21.98 1.11 29.87
C LYS A 205 -23.12 0.91 28.86
N LYS A 206 -24.22 0.29 29.29
CA LYS A 206 -25.29 -0.35 28.49
C LYS A 206 -25.97 0.47 27.38
N ASP A 207 -25.63 1.74 27.18
CA ASP A 207 -26.15 2.55 26.09
C ASP A 207 -24.98 3.16 25.30
N PRO A 208 -24.65 2.58 24.12
CA PRO A 208 -23.64 3.13 23.23
C PRO A 208 -24.09 4.45 22.59
N TYR A 209 -25.19 5.09 23.00
CA TYR A 209 -25.51 6.46 22.60
C TYR A 209 -25.41 7.46 23.76
N ASP A 210 -25.26 7.00 25.00
CA ASP A 210 -25.09 7.85 26.18
C ASP A 210 -23.63 8.29 26.39
N TYR A 211 -22.69 7.70 25.63
CA TYR A 211 -21.26 8.06 25.71
C TYR A 211 -20.95 9.47 25.21
N LEU A 212 -21.81 10.07 24.37
CA LEU A 212 -21.66 11.45 23.89
C LEU A 212 -22.09 12.48 24.95
N LYS A 213 -22.91 12.09 25.92
CA LYS A 213 -23.41 12.98 26.98
C LYS A 213 -22.46 13.06 28.18
N ASN A 214 -21.41 12.25 28.22
CA ASN A 214 -20.46 12.24 29.31
C ASN A 214 -19.49 13.44 29.21
N LYS A 215 -19.77 14.49 29.98
CA LYS A 215 -18.96 15.73 30.05
C LYS A 215 -17.48 15.47 30.33
N ASN A 216 -17.17 14.51 31.20
CA ASN A 216 -15.80 14.17 31.58
C ASN A 216 -15.03 13.56 30.41
N ARG A 217 -15.66 12.69 29.61
CA ARG A 217 -15.07 12.15 28.39
C ARG A 217 -14.87 13.23 27.34
N ALA A 218 -15.89 14.04 27.08
CA ALA A 218 -15.83 15.11 26.09
C ALA A 218 -14.69 16.08 26.40
N ARG A 219 -14.53 16.43 27.68
CA ARG A 219 -13.43 17.25 28.19
C ARG A 219 -12.07 16.57 28.03
N ALA A 220 -11.96 15.28 28.34
CA ALA A 220 -10.73 14.53 28.14
C ALA A 220 -10.32 14.44 26.65
N VAL A 221 -11.27 14.26 25.72
CA VAL A 221 -11.01 14.32 24.26
C VAL A 221 -10.41 15.66 23.89
N GLU A 222 -11.01 16.76 24.36
CA GLU A 222 -10.56 18.12 24.08
C GLU A 222 -9.12 18.35 24.59
N LEU A 223 -8.85 17.98 25.84
CA LEU A 223 -7.54 18.13 26.47
C LEU A 223 -6.47 17.32 25.75
N VAL A 224 -6.75 16.05 25.45
CA VAL A 224 -5.80 15.15 24.78
C VAL A 224 -5.56 15.61 23.35
N SER A 225 -6.59 16.02 22.62
CA SER A 225 -6.45 16.61 21.28
C SER A 225 -5.59 17.87 21.33
N SER A 226 -5.83 18.76 22.31
CA SER A 226 -5.01 19.95 22.54
C SER A 226 -3.55 19.60 22.77
N LEU A 227 -3.28 18.60 23.60
CA LEU A 227 -1.92 18.21 23.97
C LEU A 227 -1.17 17.52 22.82
N ILE A 228 -1.87 16.73 22.01
CA ILE A 228 -1.25 16.05 20.86
C ILE A 228 -0.93 17.06 19.74
N THR A 229 -1.77 18.09 19.59
CA THR A 229 -1.67 19.06 18.50
C THR A 229 -0.96 20.35 18.90
N ASP A 230 -0.38 20.40 20.10
CA ASP A 230 0.22 21.61 20.68
C ASP A 230 -0.73 22.82 20.65
N GLY A 231 -2.03 22.55 20.81
CA GLY A 231 -3.12 23.53 20.77
C GLY A 231 -3.68 23.85 19.39
N ALA A 232 -3.13 23.28 18.30
CA ALA A 232 -3.53 23.59 16.94
C ALA A 232 -4.90 23.00 16.53
N ASP A 233 -5.31 21.86 17.10
CA ASP A 233 -6.59 21.21 16.80
C ASP A 233 -7.32 20.79 18.10
N THR A 234 -8.18 21.68 18.62
CA THR A 234 -9.15 21.38 19.69
C THR A 234 -10.56 21.64 19.18
N MET A 235 -11.48 20.67 19.26
CA MET A 235 -12.89 20.95 18.95
C MET A 235 -13.60 21.38 20.24
N ARG A 236 -13.98 22.66 20.31
CA ARG A 236 -14.76 23.19 21.44
C ARG A 236 -16.16 22.56 21.46
N GLU A 237 -16.80 22.46 22.61
CA GLU A 237 -18.17 21.94 22.69
C GLU A 237 -19.15 22.73 21.82
N GLU A 238 -19.01 24.05 21.77
CA GLU A 238 -19.75 24.93 20.87
C GLU A 238 -19.53 24.57 19.37
N GLU A 239 -18.35 24.08 19.02
CA GLU A 239 -18.03 23.65 17.65
C GLU A 239 -18.66 22.28 17.33
N LYS A 240 -18.75 21.37 18.31
CA LYS A 240 -19.46 20.09 18.18
C LYS A 240 -20.97 20.27 18.07
N GLU A 241 -21.55 21.06 18.96
CA GLU A 241 -22.98 21.41 18.91
C GLU A 241 -23.31 22.02 17.55
N ARG A 242 -22.44 22.90 17.07
CA ARG A 242 -22.59 23.53 15.77
C ARG A 242 -22.39 22.58 14.59
N LEU A 243 -21.48 21.62 14.66
CA LEU A 243 -21.36 20.56 13.65
C LEU A 243 -22.66 19.75 13.57
N ASN A 244 -23.20 19.32 14.72
CA ASN A 244 -24.45 18.58 14.81
C ASN A 244 -25.66 19.40 14.29
N GLU A 245 -25.76 20.67 14.67
CA GLU A 245 -26.79 21.59 14.15
C GLU A 245 -26.70 21.72 12.63
N MET A 246 -25.48 21.81 12.09
CA MET A 246 -25.26 21.99 10.66
C MET A 246 -25.51 20.71 9.85
N ASP A 247 -25.22 19.52 10.39
CA ASP A 247 -25.59 18.25 9.77
C ASP A 247 -27.12 18.04 9.78
N LEU A 248 -27.79 18.37 10.89
CA LEU A 248 -29.25 18.38 10.99
C LEU A 248 -29.88 19.38 10.02
N LYS A 249 -29.26 20.55 9.85
CA LYS A 249 -29.71 21.54 8.88
C LYS A 249 -29.47 21.07 7.44
N ALA A 250 -28.30 20.52 7.12
CA ALA A 250 -27.97 20.01 5.78
C ALA A 250 -28.91 18.88 5.33
N SER A 251 -29.35 18.04 6.28
CA SER A 251 -30.28 16.94 6.02
C SER A 251 -31.74 17.39 5.84
N ARG A 252 -32.14 18.51 6.45
CA ARG A 252 -33.50 19.08 6.33
C ARG A 252 -33.62 20.09 5.19
N ASP A 253 -32.69 21.04 5.14
CA ASP A 253 -32.65 22.15 4.21
C ASP A 253 -31.55 21.89 3.18
N LYS A 254 -31.92 21.47 1.97
CA LYS A 254 -30.98 21.17 0.88
C LYS A 254 -30.11 22.36 0.41
N ASN A 255 -30.26 23.54 1.03
CA ASN A 255 -29.64 24.80 0.62
C ASN A 255 -28.90 25.46 1.81
N LEU A 256 -27.71 24.95 2.15
CA LEU A 256 -26.75 25.68 2.98
C LEU A 256 -26.13 26.83 2.16
N ASN A 257 -25.90 27.99 2.78
CA ASN A 257 -25.14 29.06 2.11
C ASN A 257 -23.63 28.74 2.10
N SER A 258 -22.85 29.44 1.26
CA SER A 258 -21.42 29.15 1.08
C SER A 258 -20.59 29.19 2.37
N ASN A 259 -20.96 30.05 3.34
CA ASN A 259 -20.29 30.14 4.63
C ASN A 259 -20.64 28.93 5.52
N GLU A 260 -21.89 28.48 5.49
CA GLU A 260 -22.33 27.26 6.17
C GLU A 260 -21.69 26.01 5.54
N ILE A 261 -21.58 25.94 4.21
CA ILE A 261 -20.88 24.84 3.54
C ILE A 261 -19.41 24.80 3.97
N TRP A 262 -18.73 25.95 3.96
CA TRP A 262 -17.32 26.04 4.39
C TRP A 262 -17.17 25.63 5.85
N LYS A 263 -18.05 26.11 6.74
CA LYS A 263 -17.98 25.82 8.16
C LYS A 263 -18.31 24.36 8.48
N LEU A 264 -19.26 23.74 7.80
CA LEU A 264 -19.53 22.30 7.90
C LEU A 264 -18.31 21.49 7.46
N ALA A 265 -17.73 21.84 6.31
CA ALA A 265 -16.55 21.18 5.77
C ALA A 265 -15.33 21.34 6.70
N TYR A 266 -15.13 22.51 7.29
CA TYR A 266 -14.08 22.78 8.28
C TYR A 266 -14.25 21.93 9.54
N LEU A 267 -15.44 21.96 10.13
CA LEU A 267 -15.75 21.21 11.36
C LEU A 267 -15.64 19.70 11.13
N LYS A 268 -16.15 19.19 10.00
CA LYS A 268 -16.02 17.78 9.62
C LYS A 268 -14.57 17.35 9.40
N LYS A 269 -13.76 18.17 8.72
CA LYS A 269 -12.31 17.89 8.56
C LYS A 269 -11.54 17.94 9.88
N LYS A 270 -11.98 18.78 10.82
CA LYS A 270 -11.42 18.85 12.16
C LYS A 270 -11.80 17.61 12.97
N ASP A 271 -13.06 17.19 12.90
CA ASP A 271 -13.55 15.94 13.49
C ASP A 271 -12.80 14.72 12.96
N GLU A 272 -12.66 14.60 11.64
CA GLU A 272 -11.89 13.53 11.00
C GLU A 272 -10.41 13.51 11.43
N ARG A 273 -9.80 14.68 11.67
CA ARG A 273 -8.42 14.75 12.19
C ARG A 273 -8.37 14.30 13.65
N ILE A 274 -9.32 14.72 14.46
CA ILE A 274 -9.43 14.29 15.86
C ILE A 274 -9.70 12.79 15.93
N GLU A 275 -10.65 12.26 15.18
CA GLU A 275 -10.91 10.83 15.02
C GLU A 275 -9.65 10.07 14.59
N LYS A 276 -8.87 10.57 13.61
CA LYS A 276 -7.59 9.94 13.23
C LYS A 276 -6.57 9.94 14.37
N LEU A 277 -6.54 10.99 15.19
CA LEU A 277 -5.71 11.07 16.40
C LEU A 277 -6.26 10.17 17.53
N LEU A 278 -7.57 9.96 17.64
CA LEU A 278 -8.18 9.07 18.64
C LEU A 278 -8.11 7.59 18.23
N MET A 279 -8.10 7.32 16.92
CA MET A 279 -7.83 6.04 16.30
C MET A 279 -6.35 5.64 16.39
N LEU A 280 -5.49 6.44 17.06
CA LEU A 280 -4.10 6.10 17.41
C LEU A 280 -3.96 4.86 18.33
N LYS A 281 -5.04 4.13 18.65
CA LYS A 281 -5.02 2.72 19.10
C LYS A 281 -4.15 1.80 18.20
N ASN A 282 -3.75 2.30 17.03
CA ASN A 282 -3.10 1.58 15.96
C ASN A 282 -1.59 1.86 15.80
N TRP A 283 -0.97 2.64 16.69
CA TRP A 283 0.49 2.74 16.79
C TRP A 283 1.00 1.89 17.94
N GLN A 284 0.60 0.61 18.00
CA GLN A 284 1.42 -0.35 18.73
C GLN A 284 2.73 -0.44 17.93
N GLU A 285 3.80 0.17 18.46
CA GLU A 285 5.15 -0.19 18.03
C GLU A 285 5.20 -1.70 18.04
N LEU A 286 5.64 -2.29 16.93
CA LEU A 286 5.73 -3.73 16.83
C LEU A 286 6.67 -4.20 17.93
N ASN A 287 6.12 -4.91 18.92
CA ASN A 287 6.89 -5.45 20.04
C ASN A 287 7.74 -6.68 19.63
N TYR A 288 8.06 -6.78 18.35
CA TYR A 288 8.83 -7.86 17.73
C TYR A 288 9.71 -7.26 16.62
N ALA A 289 10.83 -7.92 16.32
CA ALA A 289 11.70 -7.52 15.21
C ALA A 289 11.07 -7.91 13.86
N PRO A 290 10.66 -6.96 13.02
CA PRO A 290 10.03 -7.28 11.74
C PRO A 290 11.06 -7.80 10.73
N PHE A 291 10.60 -8.61 9.77
CA PHE A 291 11.38 -8.99 8.60
C PHE A 291 11.01 -8.06 7.45
N ASP A 292 11.89 -7.10 7.12
CA ASP A 292 11.72 -6.21 5.98
C ASP A 292 12.47 -6.76 4.76
N PRO A 293 11.78 -7.29 3.73
CA PRO A 293 12.45 -7.89 2.59
C PRO A 293 13.40 -6.94 1.84
N GLN A 294 13.11 -5.64 1.84
CA GLN A 294 13.92 -4.64 1.14
C GLN A 294 15.21 -4.34 1.91
N LEU A 295 15.14 -4.22 3.23
CA LEU A 295 16.33 -4.06 4.06
C LEU A 295 17.20 -5.33 4.04
N GLU A 296 16.59 -6.50 4.11
CA GLU A 296 17.31 -7.77 4.12
C GLU A 296 18.02 -8.05 2.79
N ILE A 297 17.40 -7.74 1.64
CA ILE A 297 18.10 -7.86 0.35
C ILE A 297 19.22 -6.82 0.19
N ARG A 298 19.09 -5.63 0.77
CA ARG A 298 20.17 -4.62 0.79
C ARG A 298 21.36 -5.12 1.60
N LYS A 299 21.14 -5.75 2.76
CA LYS A 299 22.18 -6.38 3.60
C LYS A 299 22.90 -7.54 2.88
N ILE A 300 22.24 -8.20 1.92
CA ILE A 300 22.86 -9.23 1.08
C ILE A 300 23.80 -8.60 0.05
N ARG A 301 23.36 -7.51 -0.60
CA ARG A 301 24.11 -6.86 -1.67
C ARG A 301 25.30 -6.03 -1.19
N HIS A 302 25.19 -5.45 0.01
CA HIS A 302 26.19 -4.57 0.56
C HIS A 302 26.78 -5.19 1.83
N PHE A 303 27.99 -5.70 1.70
CA PHE A 303 28.81 -6.07 2.85
C PHE A 303 29.25 -4.80 3.57
N ARG A 304 29.35 -4.88 4.90
CA ARG A 304 29.93 -3.79 5.69
C ARG A 304 31.43 -3.66 5.38
N GLU A 305 32.02 -2.49 5.61
CA GLU A 305 33.42 -2.25 5.28
C GLU A 305 34.38 -3.19 6.02
N ASP A 306 34.07 -3.53 7.28
CA ASP A 306 34.80 -4.51 8.09
C ASP A 306 34.69 -5.93 7.51
N GLU A 307 33.50 -6.33 7.05
CA GLU A 307 33.29 -7.60 6.33
C GLU A 307 34.05 -7.62 4.99
N MET A 308 34.07 -6.50 4.27
CA MET A 308 34.85 -6.39 3.04
C MET A 308 36.35 -6.46 3.30
N ALA A 309 36.86 -5.81 4.34
CA ALA A 309 38.28 -5.86 4.68
C ALA A 309 38.75 -7.27 5.13
N SER A 310 37.86 -8.04 5.75
CA SER A 310 38.18 -9.34 6.36
C SER A 310 37.92 -10.56 5.45
N LEU A 311 37.03 -10.46 4.47
CA LEU A 311 36.62 -11.61 3.65
C LEU A 311 37.23 -11.59 2.25
N SER A 312 37.76 -12.74 1.83
CA SER A 312 38.18 -12.96 0.44
C SER A 312 36.97 -13.00 -0.52
N PRO A 313 37.15 -12.76 -1.82
CA PRO A 313 36.04 -12.80 -2.79
C PRO A 313 35.23 -14.11 -2.80
N ASN A 314 35.88 -15.26 -2.61
CA ASN A 314 35.20 -16.56 -2.59
C ASN A 314 34.37 -16.77 -1.31
N GLU A 315 34.85 -16.28 -0.18
CA GLU A 315 34.09 -16.31 1.09
C GLU A 315 32.87 -15.40 0.99
N ARG A 316 33.02 -14.20 0.39
CA ARG A 316 31.89 -13.30 0.13
C ARG A 316 30.82 -13.96 -0.73
N LEU A 317 31.19 -14.61 -1.83
CA LEU A 317 30.24 -15.34 -2.68
C LEU A 317 29.53 -16.47 -1.92
N THR A 318 30.23 -17.15 -1.01
CA THR A 318 29.66 -18.22 -0.19
C THR A 318 28.66 -17.66 0.82
N ILE A 319 29.04 -16.60 1.53
CA ILE A 319 28.18 -15.90 2.48
C ILE A 319 26.98 -15.27 1.78
N GLU A 320 27.15 -14.68 0.60
CA GLU A 320 26.06 -14.11 -0.19
C GLU A 320 25.04 -15.19 -0.58
N LYS A 321 25.50 -16.36 -1.05
CA LYS A 321 24.63 -17.51 -1.36
C LYS A 321 23.86 -18.00 -0.13
N GLU A 322 24.52 -18.06 1.02
CA GLU A 322 23.90 -18.46 2.28
C GLU A 322 22.85 -17.44 2.73
N ARG A 323 23.22 -16.15 2.80
CA ARG A 323 22.29 -15.06 3.15
C ARG A 323 21.11 -15.01 2.18
N LEU A 324 21.33 -15.19 0.89
CA LEU A 324 20.26 -15.23 -0.13
C LEU A 324 19.34 -16.44 0.06
N THR A 325 19.88 -17.59 0.45
CA THR A 325 19.09 -18.79 0.76
C THR A 325 18.21 -18.57 1.98
N ASN A 326 18.78 -18.01 3.05
CA ASN A 326 18.05 -17.66 4.28
C ASN A 326 16.97 -16.58 4.01
N TYR A 327 17.30 -15.56 3.21
CA TYR A 327 16.34 -14.55 2.79
C TYR A 327 15.16 -15.15 2.03
N LYS A 328 15.41 -16.04 1.05
CA LYS A 328 14.33 -16.70 0.30
C LYS A 328 13.42 -17.53 1.21
N LYS A 329 14.02 -18.24 2.18
CA LYS A 329 13.28 -19.01 3.19
C LYS A 329 12.39 -18.11 4.05
N ASN A 330 12.96 -17.05 4.63
CA ASN A 330 12.22 -16.10 5.48
C ASN A 330 11.13 -15.36 4.71
N LEU A 331 11.41 -14.96 3.47
CA LEU A 331 10.44 -14.30 2.59
C LEU A 331 9.26 -15.22 2.25
N LEU A 332 9.52 -16.49 1.97
CA LEU A 332 8.47 -17.48 1.72
C LEU A 332 7.60 -17.69 2.97
N GLU A 333 8.24 -17.84 4.14
CA GLU A 333 7.53 -18.01 5.41
C GLU A 333 6.64 -16.80 5.74
N GLN A 334 7.17 -15.57 5.63
CA GLN A 334 6.40 -14.35 5.82
C GLN A 334 5.22 -14.28 4.84
N LYS A 335 5.43 -14.57 3.56
CA LYS A 335 4.35 -14.54 2.55
C LYS A 335 3.26 -15.56 2.85
N ASN A 336 3.61 -16.77 3.26
CA ASN A 336 2.64 -17.80 3.62
C ASN A 336 1.79 -17.35 4.83
N LYS A 337 2.42 -16.83 5.88
CA LYS A 337 1.71 -16.35 7.07
C LYS A 337 0.83 -15.12 6.77
N ILE A 338 1.28 -14.20 5.91
CA ILE A 338 0.45 -13.08 5.44
C ILE A 338 -0.77 -13.60 4.66
N ALA A 339 -0.59 -14.62 3.81
CA ALA A 339 -1.69 -15.23 3.06
C ALA A 339 -2.69 -15.94 4.00
N GLU A 340 -2.22 -16.61 5.05
CA GLU A 340 -3.06 -17.18 6.12
C GLU A 340 -3.89 -16.10 6.82
N ILE A 341 -3.26 -14.99 7.22
CA ILE A 341 -3.96 -13.84 7.82
C ILE A 341 -5.04 -13.30 6.88
N GLN A 342 -4.75 -13.15 5.57
CA GLN A 342 -5.73 -12.73 4.57
C GLN A 342 -6.91 -13.70 4.48
N ALA A 343 -6.64 -15.01 4.44
CA ALA A 343 -7.67 -16.03 4.38
C ALA A 343 -8.57 -16.02 5.63
N ASP A 344 -7.98 -15.79 6.80
CA ASP A 344 -8.73 -15.70 8.06
C ASP A 344 -9.62 -14.45 8.14
N ILE A 345 -9.15 -13.32 7.61
CA ILE A 345 -9.98 -12.10 7.49
C ILE A 345 -11.10 -12.32 6.49
N GLU A 346 -10.81 -12.88 5.31
CA GLU A 346 -11.82 -13.23 4.29
C GLU A 346 -12.90 -14.15 4.89
N LYS A 347 -12.49 -15.15 5.67
CA LYS A 347 -13.39 -16.05 6.38
C LYS A 347 -14.24 -15.30 7.42
N SER A 348 -13.63 -14.41 8.21
CA SER A 348 -14.32 -13.64 9.24
C SER A 348 -15.39 -12.73 8.62
N ILE A 349 -15.05 -12.01 7.55
CA ILE A 349 -15.95 -11.16 6.76
C ILE A 349 -17.12 -11.97 6.17
N ARG A 350 -16.86 -13.18 5.66
CA ARG A 350 -17.93 -14.03 5.12
C ARG A 350 -18.87 -14.58 6.19
N LEU A 351 -18.34 -14.93 7.36
CA LEU A 351 -19.13 -15.45 8.47
C LEU A 351 -19.97 -14.35 9.12
N ASN A 352 -19.41 -13.14 9.22
CA ASN A 352 -20.07 -11.98 9.77
C ASN A 352 -19.68 -10.73 8.95
N PRO A 353 -20.47 -10.35 7.94
CA PRO A 353 -20.22 -9.12 7.17
C PRO A 353 -20.21 -7.85 8.03
N ASP A 354 -21.00 -7.84 9.11
CA ASP A 354 -21.08 -6.73 10.06
C ASP A 354 -19.95 -6.76 11.13
N VAL A 355 -18.90 -7.57 10.92
CA VAL A 355 -17.75 -7.64 11.83
C VAL A 355 -17.09 -6.28 12.01
N ASP A 356 -16.82 -5.92 13.26
CA ASP A 356 -16.25 -4.63 13.59
C ASP A 356 -14.79 -4.51 13.12
N ALA A 357 -14.40 -3.30 12.71
CA ALA A 357 -13.04 -3.05 12.23
C ALA A 357 -11.97 -3.34 13.31
N ILE A 358 -12.30 -3.13 14.59
CA ILE A 358 -11.40 -3.41 15.71
C ILE A 358 -11.19 -4.91 15.84
N GLU A 359 -12.25 -5.72 15.72
CA GLU A 359 -12.14 -7.18 15.80
C GLU A 359 -11.25 -7.75 14.68
N LEU A 360 -11.42 -7.25 13.45
CA LEU A 360 -10.56 -7.63 12.32
C LEU A 360 -9.09 -7.23 12.55
N MET A 361 -8.87 -6.03 13.09
CA MET A 361 -7.51 -5.55 13.40
C MET A 361 -6.86 -6.32 14.56
N ASP A 362 -7.60 -6.65 15.60
CA ASP A 362 -7.09 -7.42 16.73
C ASP A 362 -6.60 -8.80 16.27
N ASN A 363 -7.32 -9.44 15.34
CA ASN A 363 -6.89 -10.70 14.70
C ASN A 363 -5.56 -10.54 13.94
N ILE A 364 -5.39 -9.43 13.21
CA ILE A 364 -4.13 -9.12 12.53
C ILE A 364 -2.99 -8.95 13.53
N TYR A 365 -3.16 -8.11 14.57
CA TYR A 365 -2.09 -7.85 15.53
C TYR A 365 -1.64 -9.12 16.27
N LEU A 366 -2.59 -10.00 16.62
CA LEU A 366 -2.28 -11.29 17.24
C LEU A 366 -1.38 -12.18 16.37
N LYS A 367 -1.46 -12.06 15.04
CA LYS A 367 -0.71 -12.89 14.07
C LYS A 367 0.48 -12.18 13.42
N ALA A 368 0.53 -10.85 13.49
CA ALA A 368 1.53 -10.02 12.83
C ALA A 368 2.96 -10.36 13.29
N SER A 369 3.15 -10.64 14.58
CA SER A 369 4.44 -11.05 15.16
C SER A 369 4.93 -12.39 14.59
N GLY A 370 4.04 -13.37 14.49
CA GLY A 370 4.33 -14.68 13.89
C GLY A 370 4.73 -14.55 12.42
N ALA A 371 4.07 -13.65 11.67
CA ALA A 371 4.40 -13.32 10.29
C ALA A 371 5.62 -12.39 10.14
N LYS A 372 6.17 -11.86 11.25
CA LYS A 372 7.21 -10.83 11.27
C LYS A 372 6.87 -9.65 10.35
N MET A 373 5.60 -9.25 10.35
CA MET A 373 5.13 -8.17 9.48
C MET A 373 5.78 -6.85 9.86
N THR A 374 6.12 -6.04 8.88
CA THR A 374 6.55 -4.66 9.08
C THR A 374 5.36 -3.75 9.40
N GLU A 375 5.62 -2.56 9.94
CA GLU A 375 4.57 -1.56 10.23
C GLU A 375 3.77 -1.20 8.97
N TYR A 376 4.44 -1.06 7.83
CA TYR A 376 3.77 -0.74 6.57
C TYR A 376 2.87 -1.88 6.08
N GLN A 377 3.21 -3.15 6.36
CA GLN A 377 2.34 -4.28 6.02
C GLN A 377 1.08 -4.26 6.89
N VAL A 378 1.23 -4.00 8.19
CA VAL A 378 0.08 -3.84 9.11
C VAL A 378 -0.80 -2.66 8.68
N GLU A 379 -0.19 -1.54 8.30
CA GLU A 379 -0.92 -0.38 7.77
C GLU A 379 -1.68 -0.69 6.47
N ALA A 380 -1.11 -1.51 5.58
CA ALA A 380 -1.80 -1.94 4.37
C ALA A 380 -3.07 -2.75 4.68
N PHE A 381 -3.03 -3.64 5.69
CA PHE A 381 -4.23 -4.33 6.16
C PHE A 381 -5.26 -3.39 6.77
N ARG A 382 -4.82 -2.43 7.59
CA ARG A 382 -5.69 -1.40 8.18
C ARG A 382 -6.42 -0.60 7.11
N LYS A 383 -5.71 -0.14 6.08
CA LYS A 383 -6.31 0.54 4.92
C LYS A 383 -7.29 -0.38 4.18
N GLY A 384 -6.93 -1.65 3.98
CA GLY A 384 -7.80 -2.66 3.38
C GLY A 384 -9.11 -2.85 4.15
N ILE A 385 -9.05 -2.93 5.48
CA ILE A 385 -10.23 -3.03 6.36
C ILE A 385 -11.05 -1.74 6.31
N GLY A 386 -10.42 -0.57 6.36
CA GLY A 386 -11.14 0.71 6.22
C GLY A 386 -11.91 0.80 4.89
N GLU A 387 -11.30 0.36 3.79
CA GLU A 387 -11.97 0.29 2.48
C GLU A 387 -13.08 -0.77 2.45
N TYR A 388 -12.90 -1.91 3.11
CA TYR A 388 -13.96 -2.91 3.29
C TYR A 388 -15.19 -2.31 3.97
N ILE A 389 -15.02 -1.66 5.13
CA ILE A 389 -16.14 -1.10 5.91
C ILE A 389 -16.93 -0.07 5.09
N LYS A 390 -16.23 0.83 4.39
CA LYS A 390 -16.87 1.81 3.50
C LYS A 390 -17.72 1.14 2.42
N LYS A 391 -17.18 0.10 1.77
CA LYS A 391 -17.87 -0.62 0.70
C LYS A 391 -19.04 -1.44 1.23
N HIS A 392 -18.87 -2.09 2.37
CA HIS A 392 -19.94 -2.81 3.05
C HIS A 392 -21.11 -1.87 3.37
N GLN A 393 -20.84 -0.72 3.98
CA GLN A 393 -21.86 0.30 4.26
C GLN A 393 -22.53 0.83 2.99
N ALA A 394 -21.78 1.07 1.92
CA ALA A 394 -22.34 1.48 0.64
C ALA A 394 -23.30 0.43 0.07
N VAL A 395 -22.94 -0.86 0.13
CA VAL A 395 -23.80 -1.96 -0.28
C VAL A 395 -25.06 -2.05 0.57
N GLU A 396 -24.95 -1.97 1.90
CA GLU A 396 -26.10 -1.99 2.81
C GLU A 396 -27.07 -0.84 2.54
N ASN A 397 -26.54 0.39 2.41
CA ASN A 397 -27.36 1.58 2.22
C ASN A 397 -28.10 1.53 0.88
N ASN A 398 -27.41 1.18 -0.21
CA ASN A 398 -28.04 1.09 -1.52
C ASN A 398 -29.05 -0.06 -1.60
N ARG A 399 -28.82 -1.18 -0.91
CA ARG A 399 -29.80 -2.26 -0.86
C ARG A 399 -31.06 -1.88 -0.08
N LYS A 400 -30.92 -1.08 0.99
CA LYS A 400 -32.06 -0.53 1.74
C LYS A 400 -32.82 0.51 0.95
N GLU A 401 -32.14 1.39 0.22
CA GLU A 401 -32.74 2.44 -0.61
C GLU A 401 -33.45 1.86 -1.86
N HIS A 402 -32.92 0.78 -2.41
CA HIS A 402 -33.47 0.09 -3.58
C HIS A 402 -33.75 -1.39 -3.26
N PRO A 403 -34.85 -1.69 -2.55
CA PRO A 403 -35.18 -3.05 -2.15
C PRO A 403 -35.59 -3.95 -3.33
N ASP A 404 -36.09 -3.37 -4.43
CA ASP A 404 -36.42 -4.08 -5.66
C ASP A 404 -35.20 -4.22 -6.59
N ASP A 405 -35.00 -5.42 -7.14
CA ASP A 405 -33.82 -5.74 -7.95
C ASP A 405 -33.80 -4.98 -9.29
N LYS A 406 -34.95 -4.76 -9.92
CA LYS A 406 -35.03 -4.01 -11.18
C LYS A 406 -34.77 -2.52 -10.94
N MET A 407 -35.25 -1.98 -9.81
CA MET A 407 -34.93 -0.61 -9.38
C MET A 407 -33.44 -0.45 -9.11
N LEU A 408 -32.81 -1.35 -8.35
CA LEU A 408 -31.38 -1.27 -8.05
C LEU A 408 -30.51 -1.43 -9.30
N PHE A 409 -30.88 -2.33 -10.23
CA PHE A 409 -30.24 -2.41 -11.56
C PHE A 409 -30.34 -1.07 -12.30
N THR A 410 -31.54 -0.48 -12.34
CA THR A 410 -31.77 0.80 -13.03
C THR A 410 -30.96 1.93 -12.39
N ALA A 411 -30.88 1.98 -11.06
CA ALA A 411 -30.09 2.98 -10.35
C ALA A 411 -28.59 2.80 -10.64
N CYS A 412 -28.08 1.57 -10.65
CA CYS A 412 -26.67 1.29 -10.95
C CYS A 412 -26.29 1.58 -12.40
N PHE A 413 -27.17 1.31 -13.37
CA PHE A 413 -26.79 1.28 -14.80
C PHE A 413 -27.56 2.25 -15.69
N GLY A 414 -28.53 2.99 -15.14
CA GLY A 414 -29.30 4.02 -15.84
C GLY A 414 -30.32 3.48 -16.85
N ARG A 415 -30.59 2.17 -16.84
CA ARG A 415 -31.55 1.51 -17.72
C ARG A 415 -32.36 0.45 -16.98
N THR A 416 -33.64 0.36 -17.30
CA THR A 416 -34.48 -0.77 -16.87
C THR A 416 -33.96 -2.06 -17.50
N PRO A 417 -33.80 -3.15 -16.72
CA PRO A 417 -33.39 -4.43 -17.30
C PRO A 417 -34.46 -4.95 -18.25
N LYS A 418 -34.04 -5.54 -19.37
CA LYS A 418 -34.94 -6.16 -20.36
C LYS A 418 -35.47 -7.50 -19.86
N GLY A 419 -34.62 -8.27 -19.21
CA GLY A 419 -34.96 -9.55 -18.61
C GLY A 419 -35.20 -9.46 -17.11
N ASP A 420 -35.29 -10.64 -16.51
CA ASP A 420 -35.24 -10.74 -15.07
C ASP A 420 -33.80 -10.61 -14.57
N VAL A 421 -33.67 -9.97 -13.41
CA VAL A 421 -32.42 -9.76 -12.71
C VAL A 421 -32.63 -10.15 -11.26
N GLU A 422 -31.71 -10.92 -10.72
CA GLU A 422 -31.64 -11.26 -9.30
C GLU A 422 -30.37 -10.62 -8.72
N ILE A 423 -30.49 -9.91 -7.59
CA ILE A 423 -29.35 -9.26 -6.94
C ILE A 423 -29.11 -9.92 -5.58
N ILE A 424 -27.97 -10.60 -5.48
CA ILE A 424 -27.50 -11.19 -4.24
C ILE A 424 -26.55 -10.21 -3.54
N LYS A 425 -26.89 -9.84 -2.30
CA LYS A 425 -26.03 -9.02 -1.45
C LYS A 425 -24.90 -9.87 -0.86
N GLY A 426 -23.66 -9.54 -1.20
CA GLY A 426 -22.45 -10.09 -0.56
C GLY A 426 -21.92 -9.18 0.55
N PRO A 427 -20.80 -9.54 1.21
CA PRO A 427 -20.25 -8.77 2.33
C PRO A 427 -19.83 -7.35 1.96
N MET A 428 -19.31 -7.13 0.75
CA MET A 428 -19.03 -5.77 0.26
C MET A 428 -19.31 -5.65 -1.24
N THR A 429 -20.18 -6.52 -1.75
CA THR A 429 -20.49 -6.61 -3.17
C THR A 429 -21.97 -6.74 -3.42
N LEU A 430 -22.41 -6.28 -4.58
CA LEU A 430 -23.71 -6.61 -5.17
C LEU A 430 -23.47 -7.54 -6.37
N TYR A 431 -24.04 -8.73 -6.32
CA TYR A 431 -23.90 -9.76 -7.34
C TYR A 431 -25.16 -9.80 -8.21
N PHE A 432 -25.05 -9.26 -9.42
CA PHE A 432 -26.14 -9.15 -10.40
C PHE A 432 -26.20 -10.39 -11.28
N ARG A 433 -27.25 -11.19 -11.15
CA ARG A 433 -27.51 -12.33 -12.01
C ARG A 433 -28.43 -11.90 -13.13
N CYS A 434 -27.89 -11.81 -14.34
CA CYS A 434 -28.63 -11.34 -15.51
C CYS A 434 -29.19 -12.55 -16.27
N HIS A 435 -30.51 -12.64 -16.40
CA HIS A 435 -31.15 -13.73 -17.15
C HIS A 435 -31.36 -13.40 -18.63
N ASP A 436 -31.08 -12.15 -19.04
CA ASP A 436 -31.02 -11.70 -20.42
C ASP A 436 -29.58 -11.33 -20.83
N LEU A 437 -29.18 -11.74 -22.04
CA LEU A 437 -27.82 -11.52 -22.54
C LEU A 437 -27.54 -10.03 -22.78
N GLU A 438 -28.54 -9.23 -23.16
CA GLU A 438 -28.35 -7.81 -23.44
C GLU A 438 -28.12 -7.02 -22.15
N ASP A 439 -28.82 -7.36 -21.07
CA ASP A 439 -28.57 -6.78 -19.73
C ASP A 439 -27.16 -7.10 -19.23
N TYR A 440 -26.72 -8.37 -19.35
CA TYR A 440 -25.35 -8.75 -19.01
C TYR A 440 -24.31 -8.03 -19.87
N THR A 441 -24.54 -7.97 -21.18
CA THR A 441 -23.64 -7.31 -22.14
C THR A 441 -23.49 -5.82 -21.85
N LEU A 442 -24.59 -5.16 -21.47
CA LEU A 442 -24.57 -3.75 -21.05
C LEU A 442 -23.63 -3.53 -19.87
N ILE A 443 -23.68 -4.43 -18.88
CA ILE A 443 -22.79 -4.39 -17.72
C ILE A 443 -21.35 -4.67 -18.13
N HIS A 444 -21.12 -5.76 -18.86
CA HIS A 444 -19.80 -6.23 -19.30
C HIS A 444 -19.02 -5.18 -20.10
N GLU A 445 -19.70 -4.51 -21.05
CA GLU A 445 -19.09 -3.50 -21.91
C GLU A 445 -19.15 -2.07 -21.33
N HIS A 446 -19.71 -1.89 -20.12
CA HIS A 446 -19.92 -0.58 -19.49
C HIS A 446 -20.74 0.42 -20.32
N LYS A 447 -21.77 -0.05 -21.03
CA LYS A 447 -22.62 0.77 -21.91
C LYS A 447 -23.82 1.39 -21.17
N PHE A 448 -23.52 2.16 -20.11
CA PHE A 448 -24.54 2.70 -19.21
C PHE A 448 -25.30 3.89 -19.80
N ASN A 449 -24.66 4.71 -20.65
CA ASN A 449 -25.32 5.88 -21.25
C ASN A 449 -26.42 5.43 -22.22
N GLN A 450 -27.59 6.07 -22.21
CA GLN A 450 -28.72 5.68 -23.09
C GLN A 450 -28.38 5.69 -24.59
N SER A 451 -27.42 6.51 -25.02
CA SER A 451 -26.94 6.57 -26.41
C SER A 451 -26.15 5.33 -26.85
N ASP A 452 -25.56 4.59 -25.91
CA ASP A 452 -24.62 3.52 -26.21
C ASP A 452 -25.37 2.23 -26.59
N LYS A 453 -25.48 1.94 -27.88
CA LYS A 453 -26.16 0.71 -28.33
C LYS A 453 -25.27 -0.51 -28.08
N VAL A 454 -25.87 -1.58 -27.53
CA VAL A 454 -25.26 -2.91 -27.48
C VAL A 454 -25.27 -3.49 -28.89
N THR A 455 -24.10 -3.92 -29.38
CA THR A 455 -23.92 -4.50 -30.71
C THR A 455 -23.79 -6.02 -30.64
N ASP A 456 -23.88 -6.73 -31.76
CA ASP A 456 -23.72 -8.19 -31.79
C ASP A 456 -22.29 -8.62 -31.42
N ILE A 457 -21.28 -7.78 -31.72
CA ILE A 457 -19.88 -8.02 -31.32
C ILE A 457 -19.76 -8.00 -29.79
N ASP A 458 -20.44 -7.05 -29.14
CA ASP A 458 -20.48 -6.95 -27.68
C ASP A 458 -21.14 -8.20 -27.07
N LYS A 459 -22.30 -8.60 -27.62
CA LYS A 459 -23.03 -9.79 -27.17
C LYS A 459 -22.18 -11.05 -27.28
N ASN A 460 -21.46 -11.21 -28.38
CA ASN A 460 -20.57 -12.34 -28.58
C ASN A 460 -19.43 -12.36 -27.55
N ARG A 461 -18.80 -11.21 -27.26
CA ARG A 461 -17.75 -11.12 -26.23
C ARG A 461 -18.29 -11.41 -24.83
N ALA A 462 -19.41 -10.80 -24.47
CA ALA A 462 -20.04 -11.01 -23.18
C ALA A 462 -20.47 -12.48 -23.00
N ASN A 463 -21.01 -13.12 -24.05
CA ASN A 463 -21.44 -14.51 -24.00
C ASN A 463 -20.29 -15.52 -23.75
N LEU A 464 -19.04 -15.14 -24.07
CA LEU A 464 -17.86 -15.96 -23.75
C LEU A 464 -17.45 -15.87 -22.28
N SER A 465 -17.98 -14.89 -21.54
CA SER A 465 -17.71 -14.71 -20.12
C SER A 465 -18.87 -15.23 -19.26
N ALA A 466 -18.55 -16.00 -18.21
CA ALA A 466 -19.53 -16.45 -17.23
C ALA A 466 -19.86 -15.38 -16.18
N GLY A 467 -18.92 -14.47 -15.92
CA GLY A 467 -19.09 -13.40 -14.95
C GLY A 467 -18.01 -12.34 -15.08
N VAL A 468 -18.30 -11.16 -14.55
CA VAL A 468 -17.42 -9.99 -14.64
C VAL A 468 -17.45 -9.16 -13.37
N SER A 469 -16.27 -8.70 -13.00
CA SER A 469 -16.05 -7.80 -11.87
C SER A 469 -16.01 -6.36 -12.37
N ILE A 470 -17.01 -5.56 -12.01
CA ILE A 470 -17.18 -4.20 -12.55
C ILE A 470 -16.63 -3.16 -11.57
N LYS A 471 -15.99 -2.13 -12.12
CA LYS A 471 -15.36 -1.06 -11.33
C LYS A 471 -16.22 0.20 -11.24
N SER A 472 -17.12 0.42 -12.18
CA SER A 472 -17.92 1.65 -12.28
C SER A 472 -19.41 1.36 -12.41
N CYS A 473 -20.22 2.27 -11.88
CA CYS A 473 -21.67 2.36 -12.02
C CYS A 473 -22.08 3.81 -11.82
N ASN A 474 -23.35 4.12 -12.03
CA ASN A 474 -23.89 5.48 -11.86
C ASN A 474 -24.00 5.89 -10.38
N ILE A 475 -23.82 4.95 -9.45
CA ILE A 475 -23.78 5.20 -8.01
C ILE A 475 -22.33 5.24 -7.54
N ASP A 476 -21.84 6.43 -7.18
CA ASP A 476 -20.43 6.67 -6.90
C ASP A 476 -19.86 5.82 -5.75
N ASN A 477 -20.63 5.57 -4.70
CA ASN A 477 -20.16 4.79 -3.55
C ASN A 477 -20.15 3.26 -3.78
N LEU A 478 -20.71 2.77 -4.89
CA LEU A 478 -20.69 1.36 -5.28
C LEU A 478 -19.58 1.00 -6.29
N GLN A 479 -18.69 1.95 -6.58
CA GLN A 479 -17.50 1.67 -7.40
C GLN A 479 -16.70 0.50 -6.82
N ASP A 480 -16.23 -0.39 -7.69
CA ASP A 480 -15.56 -1.65 -7.34
C ASP A 480 -16.39 -2.64 -6.48
N CYS A 481 -17.69 -2.41 -6.24
CA CYS A 481 -18.55 -3.29 -5.45
C CYS A 481 -19.45 -4.20 -6.30
N ILE A 482 -19.46 -4.04 -7.62
CA ILE A 482 -20.35 -4.79 -8.51
C ILE A 482 -19.66 -6.01 -9.10
N ILE A 483 -20.39 -7.13 -9.10
CA ILE A 483 -20.09 -8.34 -9.85
C ILE A 483 -21.35 -8.67 -10.67
N ALA A 484 -21.20 -9.14 -11.90
CA ALA A 484 -22.31 -9.63 -12.70
C ALA A 484 -22.05 -11.05 -13.22
N GLU A 485 -23.11 -11.84 -13.34
CA GLU A 485 -23.11 -13.20 -13.88
C GLU A 485 -23.98 -13.26 -15.13
N ASN A 486 -23.47 -13.92 -16.17
CA ASN A 486 -24.24 -14.28 -17.35
C ASN A 486 -25.08 -15.55 -17.05
N SER A 487 -26.21 -15.37 -16.37
CA SER A 487 -26.99 -16.50 -15.86
C SER A 487 -27.79 -17.19 -16.96
N LEU A 488 -28.39 -16.45 -17.90
CA LEU A 488 -29.21 -17.00 -19.01
C LEU A 488 -30.23 -18.06 -18.55
N GLY A 489 -30.89 -17.81 -17.41
CA GLY A 489 -31.87 -18.74 -16.81
C GLY A 489 -31.26 -19.94 -16.07
N ARG A 490 -29.94 -20.05 -15.96
CA ARG A 490 -29.27 -21.14 -15.23
C ARG A 490 -29.41 -20.97 -13.70
N PRO A 491 -29.41 -22.07 -12.94
CA PRO A 491 -29.44 -22.01 -11.48
C PRO A 491 -28.20 -21.29 -10.91
N PHE A 492 -28.31 -20.80 -9.69
CA PHE A 492 -27.24 -20.08 -9.01
C PHE A 492 -25.96 -20.91 -8.91
N ARG A 493 -24.87 -20.37 -9.46
CA ARG A 493 -23.54 -20.98 -9.41
C ARG A 493 -22.72 -20.38 -8.29
N LYS A 494 -22.87 -20.95 -7.09
CA LYS A 494 -22.16 -20.49 -5.88
C LYS A 494 -20.62 -20.47 -6.05
N ASP A 495 -20.07 -21.35 -6.88
CA ASP A 495 -18.64 -21.39 -7.23
C ASP A 495 -18.18 -20.11 -7.96
N VAL A 496 -18.96 -19.64 -8.94
CA VAL A 496 -18.67 -18.41 -9.69
C VAL A 496 -18.75 -17.20 -8.77
N TYR A 497 -19.82 -17.12 -7.96
CA TYR A 497 -19.97 -16.05 -6.96
C TYR A 497 -18.77 -15.98 -6.01
N ILE A 498 -18.39 -17.10 -5.38
CA ILE A 498 -17.26 -17.14 -4.44
C ILE A 498 -15.95 -16.77 -5.14
N HIS A 499 -15.74 -17.21 -6.38
CA HIS A 499 -14.55 -16.88 -7.15
C HIS A 499 -14.41 -15.38 -7.40
N GLU A 500 -15.46 -14.73 -7.89
CA GLU A 500 -15.46 -13.29 -8.20
C GLU A 500 -15.38 -12.44 -6.91
N GLU A 501 -16.10 -12.83 -5.86
CA GLU A 501 -16.03 -12.17 -4.56
C GLU A 501 -14.63 -12.26 -3.96
N GLN A 502 -13.99 -13.42 -4.06
CA GLN A 502 -12.63 -13.61 -3.58
C GLN A 502 -11.65 -12.67 -4.27
N HIS A 503 -11.79 -12.43 -5.58
CA HIS A 503 -10.96 -11.43 -6.28
C HIS A 503 -11.17 -10.02 -5.72
N LYS A 504 -12.41 -9.64 -5.42
CA LYS A 504 -12.71 -8.32 -4.82
C LYS A 504 -12.07 -8.18 -3.44
N ILE A 505 -12.22 -9.18 -2.56
CA ILE A 505 -11.63 -9.15 -1.20
C ILE A 505 -10.10 -9.12 -1.28
N LYS A 506 -9.47 -9.98 -2.09
CA LYS A 506 -8.01 -9.98 -2.27
C LYS A 506 -7.47 -8.66 -2.79
N LYS A 507 -8.23 -7.99 -3.68
CA LYS A 507 -7.85 -6.68 -4.24
C LYS A 507 -7.69 -5.62 -3.14
N LEU A 508 -8.53 -5.64 -2.10
CA LEU A 508 -8.44 -4.69 -0.97
C LEU A 508 -7.06 -4.69 -0.33
N PHE A 509 -6.47 -5.88 -0.14
CA PHE A 509 -5.19 -6.02 0.55
C PHE A 509 -4.01 -5.95 -0.43
N LYS A 510 -4.10 -6.61 -1.59
CA LYS A 510 -3.00 -6.63 -2.59
C LYS A 510 -2.68 -5.23 -3.08
N ASP A 511 -3.68 -4.43 -3.44
CA ASP A 511 -3.46 -3.08 -3.96
C ASP A 511 -2.89 -2.14 -2.88
N GLN A 512 -3.38 -2.24 -1.65
CA GLN A 512 -2.85 -1.45 -0.54
C GLN A 512 -1.42 -1.84 -0.18
N MET A 513 -1.10 -3.13 -0.14
CA MET A 513 0.28 -3.59 0.09
C MET A 513 1.22 -3.11 -1.01
N MET A 514 0.83 -3.22 -2.29
CA MET A 514 1.65 -2.73 -3.41
C MET A 514 1.89 -1.23 -3.32
N ARG A 515 0.86 -0.44 -2.99
CA ARG A 515 0.98 1.00 -2.85
C ARG A 515 1.84 1.40 -1.64
N GLN A 516 1.66 0.76 -0.48
CA GLN A 516 2.51 1.03 0.68
C GLN A 516 3.97 0.63 0.44
N ASN A 517 4.21 -0.51 -0.22
CA ASN A 517 5.55 -0.92 -0.62
C ASN A 517 6.22 0.11 -1.52
N LEU A 518 5.48 0.65 -2.50
CA LEU A 518 5.94 1.71 -3.39
C LEU A 518 6.29 2.97 -2.59
N MET A 519 5.39 3.46 -1.74
CA MET A 519 5.59 4.68 -0.95
C MET A 519 6.83 4.60 -0.07
N ASN A 520 6.92 3.53 0.74
CA ASN A 520 8.03 3.30 1.64
C ASN A 520 9.36 3.15 0.87
N ALA A 521 9.34 2.46 -0.27
CA ALA A 521 10.51 2.33 -1.12
C ALA A 521 10.93 3.68 -1.73
N MET A 522 9.98 4.48 -2.22
CA MET A 522 10.28 5.80 -2.80
C MET A 522 10.85 6.77 -1.77
N GLU A 523 10.31 6.78 -0.55
CA GLU A 523 10.77 7.63 0.55
C GLU A 523 12.21 7.30 0.94
N LYS A 524 12.55 6.01 1.03
CA LYS A 524 13.86 5.52 1.49
C LYS A 524 14.90 5.35 0.38
N SER A 525 14.57 5.62 -0.87
CA SER A 525 15.47 5.40 -2.01
C SER A 525 15.98 6.71 -2.63
N PRO A 526 17.26 6.74 -3.01
CA PRO A 526 17.83 7.75 -3.89
C PRO A 526 17.02 7.94 -5.19
N ILE A 527 17.13 9.12 -5.81
CA ILE A 527 16.32 9.51 -6.98
C ILE A 527 16.48 8.54 -8.16
N ASP A 528 17.70 8.04 -8.38
CA ASP A 528 18.02 7.04 -9.42
C ASP A 528 17.36 5.68 -9.14
N GLU A 529 17.29 5.24 -7.88
CA GLU A 529 16.59 4.02 -7.48
C GLU A 529 15.06 4.13 -7.62
N ARG A 530 14.49 5.32 -7.40
CA ARG A 530 13.03 5.55 -7.51
C ARG A 530 12.49 5.15 -8.87
N THR A 531 13.29 5.29 -9.92
CA THR A 531 12.89 4.89 -11.28
C THR A 531 12.52 3.42 -11.34
N LYS A 532 13.38 2.57 -10.78
CA LYS A 532 13.19 1.12 -10.76
C LYS A 532 12.00 0.72 -9.89
N ILE A 533 11.77 1.42 -8.79
CA ILE A 533 10.64 1.15 -7.89
C ILE A 533 9.31 1.43 -8.60
N VAL A 534 9.19 2.57 -9.29
CA VAL A 534 7.98 2.91 -10.06
C VAL A 534 7.77 1.91 -11.20
N ASP A 535 8.83 1.56 -11.92
CA ASP A 535 8.81 0.49 -12.93
C ASP A 535 8.24 -0.83 -12.36
N ASP A 536 8.78 -1.30 -11.26
CA ASP A 536 8.39 -2.58 -10.65
C ASP A 536 6.94 -2.53 -10.15
N TYR A 537 6.49 -1.39 -9.63
CA TYR A 537 5.09 -1.17 -9.28
C TYR A 537 4.16 -1.25 -10.51
N LEU A 538 4.50 -0.54 -11.59
CA LEU A 538 3.69 -0.57 -12.82
C LEU A 538 3.72 -1.96 -13.48
N ARG A 539 4.84 -2.69 -13.42
CA ARG A 539 4.94 -4.08 -13.90
C ARG A 539 4.03 -5.01 -13.09
N ALA A 540 3.95 -4.82 -11.77
CA ALA A 540 3.02 -5.58 -10.93
C ALA A 540 1.55 -5.31 -11.29
N LYS A 541 1.21 -4.07 -11.66
CA LYS A 541 -0.13 -3.74 -12.19
C LYS A 541 -0.39 -4.35 -13.56
N ARG A 542 0.63 -4.38 -14.43
CA ARG A 542 0.57 -4.98 -15.78
C ARG A 542 0.37 -6.50 -15.77
N GLU A 543 0.74 -7.21 -14.70
CA GLU A 543 0.57 -8.66 -14.58
C GLU A 543 -0.86 -9.13 -14.92
N ASN A 544 -1.88 -8.35 -14.57
CA ASN A 544 -3.26 -8.65 -14.93
C ASN A 544 -3.50 -8.65 -16.45
N PHE A 545 -2.81 -7.78 -17.19
CA PHE A 545 -2.94 -7.68 -18.65
C PHE A 545 -2.25 -8.88 -19.29
N GLU A 546 -1.09 -9.26 -18.74
CA GLU A 546 -0.35 -10.45 -19.17
C GLU A 546 -1.20 -11.72 -18.99
N ASN A 547 -1.93 -11.86 -17.88
CA ASN A 547 -2.82 -13.00 -17.66
C ASN A 547 -3.98 -13.04 -18.68
N ARG A 548 -4.66 -11.90 -18.91
CA ARG A 548 -5.72 -11.83 -19.92
C ARG A 548 -5.19 -12.15 -21.32
N ALA A 549 -4.07 -11.55 -21.69
CA ALA A 549 -3.45 -11.81 -22.99
C ALA A 549 -2.98 -13.26 -23.14
N LYS A 550 -2.51 -13.88 -22.07
CA LYS A 550 -2.15 -15.31 -22.05
C LYS A 550 -3.35 -16.16 -22.46
N ASP A 551 -4.50 -15.91 -21.85
CA ASP A 551 -5.71 -16.68 -22.11
C ASP A 551 -6.19 -16.50 -23.56
N GLU A 552 -6.17 -15.26 -24.08
CA GLU A 552 -6.50 -14.99 -25.49
C GLU A 552 -5.52 -15.65 -26.46
N ILE A 553 -4.21 -15.55 -26.22
CA ILE A 553 -3.18 -16.18 -27.07
C ILE A 553 -3.38 -17.69 -27.12
N LEU A 554 -3.65 -18.33 -25.98
CA LEU A 554 -3.90 -19.77 -25.92
C LEU A 554 -5.19 -20.16 -26.67
N ALA A 555 -6.24 -19.34 -26.57
CA ALA A 555 -7.49 -19.56 -27.28
C ALA A 555 -7.30 -19.51 -28.81
N TYR A 556 -6.76 -18.41 -29.35
CA TYR A 556 -6.49 -18.29 -30.79
C TYR A 556 -5.51 -19.35 -31.31
N PHE A 557 -4.50 -19.71 -30.52
CA PHE A 557 -3.58 -20.77 -30.90
C PHE A 557 -4.28 -22.14 -31.01
N LYS A 558 -5.20 -22.43 -30.09
CA LYS A 558 -6.02 -23.65 -30.10
C LYS A 558 -6.89 -23.73 -31.36
N ASP A 559 -7.42 -22.60 -31.79
CA ASP A 559 -8.28 -22.49 -32.99
C ASP A 559 -7.48 -22.50 -34.31
N GLY A 560 -6.15 -22.53 -34.23
CA GLY A 560 -5.28 -22.66 -35.40
C GLY A 560 -5.00 -21.34 -36.13
N THR A 561 -5.30 -20.19 -35.52
CA THR A 561 -4.97 -18.85 -36.05
C THR A 561 -3.50 -18.75 -36.42
N ASP A 562 -3.19 -18.06 -37.53
CA ASP A 562 -1.81 -17.91 -38.00
C ASP A 562 -1.00 -16.89 -37.18
N LEU A 563 0.34 -16.97 -37.28
CA LEU A 563 1.26 -16.12 -36.49
C LEU A 563 1.06 -14.63 -36.77
N GLY A 564 0.91 -14.27 -38.04
CA GLY A 564 0.79 -12.89 -38.49
C GLY A 564 -0.54 -12.28 -38.05
N GLU A 565 -1.62 -13.04 -38.18
CA GLU A 565 -2.94 -12.68 -37.70
C GLU A 565 -2.96 -12.53 -36.17
N LEU A 566 -2.42 -13.50 -35.43
CA LEU A 566 -2.36 -13.42 -33.96
C LEU A 566 -1.53 -12.21 -33.49
N LYS A 567 -0.38 -11.94 -34.12
CA LYS A 567 0.41 -10.73 -33.83
C LYS A 567 -0.39 -9.47 -34.15
N LYS A 568 -1.12 -9.43 -35.25
CA LYS A 568 -1.98 -8.29 -35.62
C LYS A 568 -3.09 -8.08 -34.59
N ILE A 569 -3.71 -9.16 -34.10
CA ILE A 569 -4.77 -9.13 -33.09
C ILE A 569 -4.25 -8.61 -31.73
N MET A 570 -3.08 -9.09 -31.30
CA MET A 570 -2.55 -8.86 -29.95
C MET A 570 -1.64 -7.63 -29.80
N LEU A 571 -0.97 -7.20 -30.87
CA LEU A 571 0.04 -6.12 -30.80
C LEU A 571 -0.47 -4.76 -31.30
N LYS A 572 -1.56 -4.72 -32.08
CA LYS A 572 -2.13 -3.45 -32.55
C LYS A 572 -3.08 -2.87 -31.51
N THR A 573 -3.07 -1.55 -31.37
CA THR A 573 -4.10 -0.84 -30.59
C THR A 573 -5.45 -0.91 -31.30
N LYS A 574 -6.56 -0.64 -30.58
CA LYS A 574 -7.90 -0.58 -31.19
C LYS A 574 -7.98 0.45 -32.32
N GLU A 575 -7.33 1.59 -32.14
CA GLU A 575 -7.21 2.66 -33.15
C GLU A 575 -6.50 2.17 -34.42
N GLN A 576 -5.58 1.21 -34.29
CA GLN A 576 -4.84 0.60 -35.41
C GLN A 576 -5.50 -0.67 -35.95
N GLY A 577 -6.74 -0.96 -35.54
CA GLY A 577 -7.50 -2.14 -35.94
C GLY A 577 -7.09 -3.43 -35.21
N GLY A 578 -6.45 -3.33 -34.05
CA GLY A 578 -6.28 -4.44 -33.13
C GLY A 578 -7.54 -4.71 -32.32
N LEU A 579 -7.69 -5.94 -31.81
CA LEU A 579 -8.89 -6.33 -31.06
C LEU A 579 -8.80 -5.94 -29.58
N TYR A 580 -7.57 -6.00 -29.03
CA TYR A 580 -7.31 -5.80 -27.61
C TYR A 580 -6.41 -4.57 -27.40
N ASP A 581 -6.85 -3.62 -26.57
CA ASP A 581 -6.01 -2.51 -26.09
C ASP A 581 -6.15 -2.40 -24.57
N TYR A 582 -5.59 -3.39 -23.87
CA TYR A 582 -5.67 -3.48 -22.41
C TYR A 582 -5.13 -2.22 -21.73
N TYR A 583 -4.06 -1.63 -22.28
CA TYR A 583 -3.50 -0.40 -21.74
C TYR A 583 -4.42 0.79 -21.97
N GLY A 584 -4.90 1.03 -23.18
CA GLY A 584 -5.81 2.15 -23.46
C GLY A 584 -7.09 2.08 -22.63
N GLU A 585 -7.71 0.89 -22.57
CA GLU A 585 -8.90 0.65 -21.75
C GLU A 585 -8.66 0.91 -20.26
N TRP A 586 -7.59 0.34 -19.70
CA TRP A 586 -7.26 0.53 -18.30
C TRP A 586 -6.82 1.96 -18.00
N TYR A 587 -6.06 2.60 -18.89
CA TYR A 587 -5.55 3.94 -18.66
C TYR A 587 -6.70 4.95 -18.55
N ASN A 588 -7.67 4.85 -19.45
CA ASN A 588 -8.85 5.70 -19.45
C ASN A 588 -9.74 5.47 -18.21
N LYS A 589 -9.83 4.23 -17.73
CA LYS A 589 -10.65 3.88 -16.55
C LYS A 589 -9.96 4.20 -15.22
N GLU A 590 -8.66 3.93 -15.12
CA GLU A 590 -7.92 3.90 -13.85
C GLU A 590 -6.55 4.56 -13.94
N GLY A 591 -5.83 4.37 -15.06
CA GLY A 591 -4.45 4.85 -15.17
C GLY A 591 -4.29 6.36 -15.02
N VAL A 592 -5.31 7.16 -15.36
CA VAL A 592 -5.33 8.61 -15.09
C VAL A 592 -5.28 8.90 -13.58
N ASN A 593 -6.10 8.21 -12.79
CA ASN A 593 -6.13 8.38 -11.34
C ASN A 593 -4.87 7.80 -10.70
N GLU A 594 -4.37 6.69 -11.20
CA GLU A 594 -3.12 6.09 -10.75
C GLU A 594 -1.93 7.04 -10.99
N ARG A 595 -1.86 7.65 -12.18
CA ARG A 595 -0.87 8.69 -12.49
C ARG A 595 -0.99 9.87 -11.54
N LYS A 596 -2.20 10.42 -11.34
CA LYS A 596 -2.43 11.54 -10.40
C LYS A 596 -1.99 11.19 -8.99
N ASN A 597 -2.26 9.96 -8.56
CA ASN A 597 -1.81 9.47 -7.26
C ASN A 597 -0.28 9.48 -7.19
N LEU A 598 0.42 8.83 -8.12
CA LEU A 598 1.89 8.82 -8.13
C LEU A 598 2.50 10.23 -8.11
N ILE A 599 1.89 11.19 -8.82
CA ILE A 599 2.33 12.59 -8.81
C ILE A 599 2.10 13.23 -7.43
N LYS A 600 0.93 13.00 -6.82
CA LYS A 600 0.60 13.49 -5.48
C LYS A 600 1.56 12.93 -4.42
N GLU A 601 2.02 11.70 -4.62
CA GLU A 601 3.03 11.04 -3.78
C GLU A 601 4.48 11.51 -4.07
N GLY A 602 4.66 12.55 -4.88
CA GLY A 602 5.94 13.22 -5.12
C GLY A 602 6.69 12.78 -6.37
N ALA A 603 6.09 11.96 -7.24
CA ALA A 603 6.71 11.63 -8.53
C ALA A 603 6.55 12.78 -9.54
N ASN A 604 7.57 13.03 -10.36
CA ASN A 604 7.49 14.02 -11.45
C ASN A 604 6.53 13.54 -12.56
N ASP A 605 5.69 14.43 -13.07
CA ASP A 605 4.65 14.09 -14.05
C ASP A 605 5.21 13.53 -15.37
N PHE A 606 6.20 14.22 -15.96
CA PHE A 606 6.85 13.77 -17.19
C PHE A 606 7.48 12.38 -16.99
N PHE A 607 8.14 12.19 -15.85
CA PHE A 607 8.71 10.91 -15.46
C PHE A 607 7.65 9.81 -15.37
N VAL A 608 6.54 10.02 -14.67
CA VAL A 608 5.46 9.02 -14.53
C VAL A 608 4.88 8.65 -15.90
N ASN A 609 4.58 9.64 -16.74
CA ASN A 609 4.08 9.40 -18.10
C ASN A 609 5.05 8.53 -18.92
N SER A 610 6.35 8.81 -18.83
CA SER A 610 7.37 8.02 -19.54
C SER A 610 7.42 6.56 -19.06
N GLN A 611 7.29 6.31 -17.75
CA GLN A 611 7.28 4.94 -17.21
C GLN A 611 6.00 4.18 -17.58
N PHE A 612 4.84 4.84 -17.65
CA PHE A 612 3.61 4.21 -18.14
C PHE A 612 3.77 3.72 -19.59
N LEU A 613 4.25 4.57 -20.49
CA LEU A 613 4.48 4.20 -21.88
C LEU A 613 5.54 3.10 -22.01
N LYS A 614 6.63 3.20 -21.23
CA LYS A 614 7.67 2.18 -21.19
C LYS A 614 7.12 0.82 -20.76
N VAL A 615 6.46 0.75 -19.60
CA VAL A 615 6.02 -0.52 -18.99
C VAL A 615 4.82 -1.12 -19.74
N PHE A 616 3.80 -0.33 -20.03
CA PHE A 616 2.54 -0.85 -20.58
C PHE A 616 2.47 -0.89 -22.10
N ARG A 617 3.27 -0.09 -22.83
CA ARG A 617 3.34 -0.20 -24.29
C ARG A 617 4.59 -0.93 -24.73
N ASN A 618 5.77 -0.39 -24.40
CA ASN A 618 7.02 -0.88 -24.98
C ASN A 618 7.39 -2.26 -24.45
N GLU A 619 7.51 -2.43 -23.13
CA GLU A 619 7.85 -3.72 -22.53
C GLU A 619 6.75 -4.76 -22.79
N TYR A 620 5.49 -4.37 -22.61
CA TYR A 620 4.36 -5.28 -22.84
C TYR A 620 4.36 -5.87 -24.25
N SER A 621 4.35 -5.03 -25.28
CA SER A 621 4.28 -5.50 -26.67
C SER A 621 5.57 -6.19 -27.12
N ARG A 622 6.73 -5.56 -26.88
CA ARG A 622 8.02 -6.01 -27.45
C ARG A 622 8.69 -7.12 -26.65
N ASN A 623 8.58 -7.08 -25.32
CA ASN A 623 9.33 -7.99 -24.45
C ASN A 623 8.49 -9.14 -23.91
N ILE A 624 7.15 -9.07 -24.02
CA ILE A 624 6.24 -10.06 -23.45
C ILE A 624 5.37 -10.69 -24.52
N ILE A 625 4.46 -9.93 -25.14
CA ILE A 625 3.49 -10.48 -26.08
C ILE A 625 4.18 -11.07 -27.31
N ASN A 626 5.04 -10.31 -27.99
CA ASN A 626 5.69 -10.78 -29.21
C ASN A 626 6.59 -12.03 -28.96
N PRO A 627 7.48 -12.03 -27.95
CA PRO A 627 8.31 -13.20 -27.67
C PRO A 627 7.50 -14.42 -27.20
N ALA A 628 6.39 -14.22 -26.47
CA ALA A 628 5.53 -15.32 -26.04
C ALA A 628 4.85 -16.00 -27.23
N ILE A 629 4.30 -15.22 -28.17
CA ILE A 629 3.70 -15.75 -29.40
C ILE A 629 4.76 -16.49 -30.24
N GLU A 630 5.96 -15.92 -30.39
CA GLU A 630 7.07 -16.56 -31.11
C GLU A 630 7.51 -17.87 -30.44
N SER A 631 7.49 -17.93 -29.12
CA SER A 631 7.83 -19.13 -28.34
C SER A 631 6.86 -20.30 -28.63
N MET A 632 5.55 -20.03 -28.73
CA MET A 632 4.58 -21.06 -29.09
C MET A 632 4.78 -21.55 -30.53
N TRP A 633 5.02 -20.62 -31.46
CA TRP A 633 5.27 -20.98 -32.86
C TRP A 633 6.56 -21.74 -33.05
N TYR A 634 7.61 -21.39 -32.32
CA TYR A 634 8.85 -22.13 -32.31
C TYR A 634 8.58 -23.61 -31.96
N LEU A 635 7.86 -23.89 -30.87
CA LEU A 635 7.54 -25.27 -30.50
C LEU A 635 6.71 -25.99 -31.57
N LYS A 636 5.70 -25.31 -32.14
CA LYS A 636 4.86 -25.86 -33.22
C LYS A 636 5.70 -26.24 -34.44
N ASN A 637 6.59 -25.35 -34.88
CA ASN A 637 7.48 -25.58 -36.02
C ASN A 637 8.53 -26.67 -35.75
N HIS A 638 8.82 -26.96 -34.48
CA HIS A 638 9.68 -28.09 -34.07
C HIS A 638 8.86 -29.37 -33.79
N GLY A 639 7.67 -29.48 -34.39
CA GLY A 639 6.87 -30.71 -34.39
C GLY A 639 6.11 -31.00 -33.09
N TRP A 640 6.03 -30.06 -32.14
CA TRP A 640 5.24 -30.26 -30.93
C TRP A 640 3.75 -30.22 -31.26
N LYS A 641 2.99 -31.19 -30.74
CA LYS A 641 1.52 -31.21 -30.85
C LYS A 641 0.92 -30.02 -30.11
N THR A 642 -0.10 -29.38 -30.71
CA THR A 642 -0.81 -28.21 -30.17
C THR A 642 -1.23 -28.40 -28.71
N GLU A 643 -1.87 -29.52 -28.37
CA GLU A 643 -2.32 -29.83 -27.00
C GLU A 643 -1.17 -29.83 -25.98
N LYS A 644 -0.01 -30.35 -26.37
CA LYS A 644 1.17 -30.39 -25.51
C LYS A 644 1.74 -28.98 -25.28
N ILE A 645 1.73 -28.14 -26.32
CA ILE A 645 2.13 -26.73 -26.21
C ILE A 645 1.18 -25.99 -25.27
N LEU A 646 -0.14 -26.16 -25.43
CA LEU A 646 -1.15 -25.52 -24.58
C LEU A 646 -0.97 -25.91 -23.11
N ASN A 647 -0.86 -27.21 -22.81
CA ASN A 647 -0.67 -27.72 -21.44
C ASN A 647 0.64 -27.25 -20.80
N LEU A 648 1.69 -27.07 -21.59
CA LEU A 648 2.96 -26.55 -21.11
C LEU A 648 2.84 -25.05 -20.78
N MET A 649 2.21 -24.27 -21.66
CA MET A 649 2.18 -22.81 -21.59
C MET A 649 1.17 -22.27 -20.57
N ILE A 650 0.04 -22.95 -20.37
CA ILE A 650 -1.03 -22.49 -19.46
C ILE A 650 -0.54 -22.31 -18.00
N ASN A 651 0.41 -23.15 -17.58
CA ASN A 651 0.95 -23.21 -16.23
C ASN A 651 2.09 -22.22 -15.97
N GLU A 652 2.52 -21.46 -16.97
CA GLU A 652 3.65 -20.54 -16.87
C GLU A 652 3.19 -19.09 -17.14
N PRO A 653 3.67 -18.11 -16.36
CA PRO A 653 3.44 -16.69 -16.65
C PRO A 653 3.89 -16.34 -18.06
N LEU A 654 3.13 -15.48 -18.74
CA LEU A 654 3.36 -15.14 -20.14
C LEU A 654 4.78 -14.63 -20.40
N ALA A 655 5.29 -13.74 -19.54
CA ALA A 655 6.66 -13.22 -19.62
C ALA A 655 7.78 -14.27 -19.46
N LYS A 656 7.47 -15.49 -19.00
CA LYS A 656 8.43 -16.58 -18.83
C LYS A 656 8.46 -17.58 -19.99
N TRP A 657 7.50 -17.53 -20.92
CA TRP A 657 7.44 -18.48 -22.04
C TRP A 657 8.73 -18.54 -22.88
N PRO A 658 9.39 -17.42 -23.22
CA PRO A 658 10.67 -17.48 -23.94
C PRO A 658 11.76 -18.23 -23.17
N LYS A 659 11.83 -18.02 -21.85
CA LYS A 659 12.79 -18.72 -20.98
C LYS A 659 12.46 -20.20 -20.86
N LEU A 660 11.17 -20.55 -20.84
CA LEU A 660 10.72 -21.95 -20.82
C LEU A 660 11.16 -22.67 -22.09
N VAL A 661 10.91 -22.09 -23.27
CA VAL A 661 11.32 -22.67 -24.56
C VAL A 661 12.82 -22.82 -24.66
N LYS A 662 13.59 -21.80 -24.24
CA LYS A 662 15.05 -21.88 -24.22
C LYS A 662 15.57 -23.05 -23.37
N ARG A 663 14.98 -23.26 -22.17
CA ARG A 663 15.34 -24.40 -21.31
C ARG A 663 15.03 -25.76 -21.97
N ILE A 664 13.93 -25.86 -22.71
CA ILE A 664 13.57 -27.08 -23.44
C ILE A 664 14.56 -27.34 -24.57
N GLU A 665 14.95 -26.30 -25.31
CA GLU A 665 15.94 -26.39 -26.38
C GLU A 665 17.31 -26.82 -25.84
N GLU A 666 17.79 -26.18 -24.77
CA GLU A 666 19.04 -26.53 -24.09
C GLU A 666 19.00 -27.98 -23.57
N GLY A 667 17.89 -28.39 -22.95
CA GLY A 667 17.71 -29.77 -22.47
C GLY A 667 17.68 -30.81 -23.59
N ASN A 668 17.10 -30.47 -24.74
CA ASN A 668 17.09 -31.34 -25.92
C ASN A 668 18.49 -31.45 -26.55
N LYS A 669 19.24 -30.35 -26.63
CA LYS A 669 20.64 -30.37 -27.10
C LYS A 669 21.51 -31.27 -26.22
N ILE A 670 21.30 -31.24 -24.90
CA ILE A 670 22.01 -32.12 -23.96
C ILE A 670 21.60 -33.59 -24.18
N LYS A 671 20.31 -33.89 -24.43
CA LYS A 671 19.86 -35.25 -24.76
C LYS A 671 20.44 -35.75 -26.08
N THR A 672 20.33 -34.98 -27.16
CA THR A 672 20.89 -35.32 -28.47
C THR A 672 22.42 -35.51 -28.40
N PHE A 673 23.13 -34.67 -27.64
CA PHE A 673 24.56 -34.84 -27.42
C PHE A 673 24.89 -36.12 -26.64
N ASN A 674 24.10 -36.47 -25.63
CA ASN A 674 24.27 -37.71 -24.87
C ASN A 674 23.90 -38.96 -25.68
N ASP A 675 22.89 -38.87 -26.55
CA ASP A 675 22.47 -39.96 -27.43
C ASP A 675 23.53 -40.21 -28.52
N LEU A 676 24.08 -39.14 -29.12
CA LEU A 676 25.23 -39.23 -30.04
C LEU A 676 26.47 -39.84 -29.37
N ARG A 677 26.76 -39.45 -28.12
CA ARG A 677 27.88 -40.02 -27.36
C ARG A 677 27.66 -41.50 -27.01
N LYS A 678 26.40 -41.90 -26.76
CA LYS A 678 26.05 -43.31 -26.56
C LYS A 678 26.22 -44.11 -27.85
N GLU A 679 25.77 -43.60 -28.98
CA GLU A 679 25.95 -44.22 -30.30
C GLU A 679 27.44 -44.39 -30.66
N GLU A 680 28.26 -43.36 -30.41
CA GLU A 680 29.72 -43.45 -30.58
C GLU A 680 30.33 -44.52 -29.65
N SER A 681 29.94 -44.56 -28.37
CA SER A 681 30.43 -45.58 -27.43
C SER A 681 29.97 -47.01 -27.73
N SER A 682 28.79 -47.19 -28.35
CA SER A 682 28.31 -48.49 -28.82
C SER A 682 28.91 -48.92 -30.16
N SER A 683 29.45 -47.97 -30.94
CA SER A 683 30.20 -48.28 -32.18
C SER A 683 31.65 -48.69 -31.90
N GLU A 684 32.23 -48.29 -30.76
CA GLU A 684 33.56 -48.72 -30.31
C GLU A 684 33.57 -50.08 -29.60
N SER A 685 32.41 -50.63 -29.20
CA SER A 685 32.33 -51.93 -28.51
C SER A 685 32.10 -53.14 -29.43
N VAL A 686 32.16 -52.99 -30.76
CA VAL A 686 31.90 -54.08 -31.74
C VAL A 686 33.17 -54.56 -32.47
N THR A 687 34.37 -54.02 -32.17
CA THR A 687 35.63 -54.46 -32.83
C THR A 687 36.77 -54.76 -31.86
N VAL A 688 36.47 -55.22 -30.65
CA VAL A 688 37.48 -55.76 -29.71
C VAL A 688 37.04 -57.12 -29.15
N ASP A 689 36.75 -58.09 -30.02
CA ASP A 689 36.63 -59.49 -29.60
C ASP A 689 37.31 -60.52 -30.53
N GLU A 690 38.13 -60.09 -31.51
CA GLU A 690 38.90 -61.03 -32.34
C GLU A 690 40.43 -60.85 -32.35
N LYS A 691 40.98 -59.93 -31.54
CA LYS A 691 42.45 -59.80 -31.43
C LYS A 691 42.90 -59.54 -30.00
N ASN A 692 42.78 -60.54 -29.14
CA ASN A 692 43.64 -60.65 -27.95
C ASN A 692 43.93 -62.12 -27.60
N LYS A 693 44.67 -62.78 -28.50
CA LYS A 693 45.62 -63.83 -28.13
C LYS A 693 47.03 -63.23 -28.29
N LYS A 694 47.74 -63.14 -27.17
CA LYS A 694 49.16 -62.82 -26.97
C LYS A 694 49.55 -61.34 -26.99
N GLY A 695 50.16 -60.92 -25.87
CA GLY A 695 51.25 -59.93 -25.90
C GLY A 695 50.97 -58.65 -25.13
N SER A 696 51.34 -58.64 -23.85
CA SER A 696 51.65 -57.45 -23.06
C SER A 696 52.61 -56.50 -23.79
N ILE A 697 52.39 -55.18 -23.68
CA ILE A 697 53.36 -54.08 -23.38
C ILE A 697 52.88 -52.72 -23.96
N LYS A 698 52.91 -51.68 -23.11
CA LYS A 698 52.86 -50.21 -23.36
C LYS A 698 51.55 -49.60 -23.86
N ILE A 699 50.59 -49.42 -22.94
CA ILE A 699 49.50 -48.43 -23.03
C ILE A 699 49.82 -47.36 -21.97
N ASN A 700 50.42 -46.24 -22.37
CA ASN A 700 50.41 -44.99 -21.60
C ASN A 700 50.84 -43.78 -22.45
N GLU A 701 51.57 -43.98 -23.56
CA GLU A 701 51.91 -42.88 -24.49
C GLU A 701 50.91 -42.70 -25.66
N ALA A 702 50.05 -43.69 -25.91
CA ALA A 702 49.03 -43.60 -26.96
C ALA A 702 47.76 -42.86 -26.51
N GLN A 703 47.43 -42.92 -25.21
CA GLN A 703 46.26 -42.23 -24.65
C GLN A 703 46.43 -40.70 -24.70
N GLU A 704 47.64 -40.21 -24.37
CA GLU A 704 47.94 -38.78 -24.32
C GLU A 704 47.92 -38.12 -25.72
N LYS A 705 48.31 -38.86 -26.77
CA LYS A 705 48.25 -38.37 -28.17
C LYS A 705 46.84 -38.34 -28.76
N VAL A 706 45.93 -39.19 -28.27
CA VAL A 706 44.53 -39.21 -28.73
C VAL A 706 43.76 -38.04 -28.12
N ASP A 707 44.03 -37.70 -26.86
CA ASP A 707 43.39 -36.56 -26.20
C ASP A 707 43.85 -35.21 -26.79
N ASP A 708 45.12 -35.09 -27.17
CA ASP A 708 45.65 -33.86 -27.79
C ASP A 708 45.09 -33.62 -29.20
N LYS A 709 44.86 -34.68 -29.98
CA LYS A 709 44.24 -34.59 -31.31
C LYS A 709 42.76 -34.17 -31.20
N LYS A 710 42.02 -34.74 -30.25
CA LYS A 710 40.62 -34.37 -29.97
C LYS A 710 40.51 -32.93 -29.47
N LEU A 711 41.43 -32.47 -28.61
CA LEU A 711 41.46 -31.08 -28.16
C LEU A 711 41.73 -30.09 -29.31
N LYS A 712 42.56 -30.48 -30.28
CA LYS A 712 42.88 -29.66 -31.46
C LYS A 712 41.68 -29.52 -32.41
N GLU A 713 40.92 -30.59 -32.63
CA GLU A 713 39.67 -30.54 -33.43
C GLU A 713 38.59 -29.70 -32.77
N VAL A 714 38.43 -29.78 -31.44
CA VAL A 714 37.47 -28.94 -30.70
C VAL A 714 37.86 -27.46 -30.79
N ARG A 715 39.15 -27.13 -30.69
CA ARG A 715 39.65 -25.75 -30.86
C ARG A 715 39.44 -25.23 -32.28
N GLN A 716 39.65 -26.05 -33.31
CA GLN A 716 39.37 -25.66 -34.70
C GLN A 716 37.88 -25.41 -34.95
N ARG A 717 36.98 -26.24 -34.41
CA ARG A 717 35.53 -26.01 -34.52
C ARG A 717 35.07 -24.75 -33.79
N LEU A 718 35.67 -24.44 -32.64
CA LEU A 718 35.39 -23.19 -31.91
C LEU A 718 35.96 -21.94 -32.58
N GLN A 719 36.94 -22.07 -33.47
CA GLN A 719 37.45 -20.96 -34.29
C GLN A 719 36.64 -20.74 -35.58
N GLN A 720 35.88 -21.76 -36.02
CA GLN A 720 35.02 -21.68 -37.20
C GLN A 720 33.59 -21.18 -36.89
N LEU A 721 33.17 -21.30 -35.62
CA LEU A 721 31.96 -20.69 -35.07
C LEU A 721 32.27 -19.27 -34.58
#